data_AF-A0A2E2AS66-F1
#
_entry.id   AF-A0A2E2AS66-F1
#
_cell.length_a   1.000
_cell.length_b   1.000
_cell.length_c   1.000
_cell.angle_alpha   90.00
_cell.angle_beta   90.00
_cell.angle_gamma   90.00
#
_symmetry.space_group_name_H-M   'P 1'
#
loop_
_entity.id
_entity.type
_entity.pdbx_description
1 polymer ?
#
loop_
_entity_poly.entity_id
_entity_poly.type
_entity_poly.pdbx_seq_one_letter_code
_entity_poly.pdbx_strand_id
1 'polypeptide(L)'
;MLDLTHLLANQTDFMDTVATLQEGQGASVDGVWGSSCALVSAAINTGGFPVNLIVLPEGKQIDDFCDDLTLFTDQEVFAFPVLDSGASRESYGNDDQQGERIRILKRLLGYDRREMTPCSIVTSVQALLQPVPTKQSLVAATRSLQVGDSFDIENLQTWLVENGFHATSAVELPGEFSRRGGILDIYAPEWKQPVRLEFWDEELESLRRFDVRTQRSIESLDRIEVTSIQSYYGGEEHLANYLPRGSNVTIVEMADLDIQAREYLKRADDFQRCHQVREVIQSLTQGGYLLLSALAAGELQHDLKLAFESVDRFSGDVDSISLQVERIGNDHQLVIVCPTQAEIQRMQEILQDTRAASRERIRFELGYLKQGFHWVSEKTVVLSVGELFRRTQLRRRQLRQKGKPLNSFTELKNGELVVHLAHGIGRYRGMELLEKEGYMEEHLVVEFHGQTRIYVPATRIDLVQKYIGGRKVRPALARIGGKTWQNQKKAAATAVADMAAELVELQATRMARPGITFQLDSVWQNEFDASFPYDETADQLESIVDIKDDMHSTRPMDRLLCGDVGFGKTEVAMRAAFKAVDSGYQVAVLVPTTVLAEQHYQTFKSRMAQFPIDVARLSRFVSPAEQREALAGIASGKIDVVIGTHRIASKDVRFQNLGLVVIDEEQRFGVEIKERLKNVSNNVDVLTLSATPIPRTLHMSLVGVRDISNLLTAPEERIPIETRVLRSQDEIIQAAIHRELNRGGQVFFVHNRVNDIERVARKLRELVPEARLEIGHGQMKESELERVMVGFINHE
;
A
#
# COMPACT_ATOMS: atom_id res chain seq x y z
N MET A 1 15.89 -21.70 6.68
CA MET A 1 15.82 -22.59 7.87
C MET A 1 15.35 -24.03 7.56
N LEU A 2 15.75 -24.62 6.42
CA LEU A 2 15.33 -25.97 6.01
C LEU A 2 15.85 -27.08 6.94
N ASP A 3 16.94 -26.83 7.64
CA ASP A 3 17.55 -27.75 8.58
C ASP A 3 16.61 -28.10 9.74
N LEU A 4 15.83 -27.14 10.24
CA LEU A 4 14.80 -27.40 11.26
C LEU A 4 13.67 -28.26 10.69
N THR A 5 13.28 -28.00 9.45
CA THR A 5 12.27 -28.79 8.73
C THR A 5 12.71 -30.24 8.58
N HIS A 6 13.94 -30.46 8.14
CA HIS A 6 14.52 -31.81 8.03
C HIS A 6 14.66 -32.50 9.38
N LEU A 7 14.99 -31.75 10.44
CA LEU A 7 15.08 -32.29 11.77
C LEU A 7 13.72 -32.83 12.23
N LEU A 8 12.65 -32.04 12.09
CA LEU A 8 11.28 -32.48 12.42
C LEU A 8 10.85 -33.66 11.56
N ALA A 9 11.08 -33.58 10.25
CA ALA A 9 10.68 -34.60 9.28
C ALA A 9 11.33 -35.97 9.54
N ASN A 10 12.51 -36.01 10.15
CA ASN A 10 13.23 -37.24 10.46
C ASN A 10 12.89 -37.84 11.83
N GLN A 11 12.02 -37.20 12.63
CA GLN A 11 11.55 -37.77 13.90
C GLN A 11 10.62 -38.95 13.62
N THR A 12 10.82 -40.06 14.34
CA THR A 12 10.05 -41.31 14.13
C THR A 12 8.55 -41.08 14.25
N ASP A 13 8.11 -40.40 15.30
CA ASP A 13 6.68 -40.15 15.55
C ASP A 13 6.07 -39.24 14.46
N PHE A 14 6.86 -38.32 13.89
CA PHE A 14 6.42 -37.47 12.79
C PHE A 14 6.34 -38.24 11.46
N MET A 15 7.27 -39.16 11.20
CA MET A 15 7.18 -40.05 10.03
C MET A 15 5.93 -40.94 10.09
N ASP A 16 5.56 -41.41 11.29
CA ASP A 16 4.32 -42.16 11.50
C ASP A 16 3.09 -41.29 11.19
N THR A 17 3.09 -40.02 11.64
CA THR A 17 2.05 -39.04 11.26
C THR A 17 1.94 -38.91 9.74
N VAL A 18 3.06 -38.73 9.03
CA VAL A 18 3.09 -38.61 7.56
C VAL A 18 2.57 -39.88 6.89
N ALA A 19 2.93 -41.06 7.39
CA ALA A 19 2.43 -42.33 6.87
C ALA A 19 0.90 -42.45 7.03
N THR A 20 0.35 -42.08 8.18
CA THR A 20 -1.11 -42.01 8.42
C THR A 20 -1.81 -41.11 7.40
N LEU A 21 -1.24 -39.93 7.11
CA LEU A 21 -1.79 -39.01 6.12
C LEU A 21 -1.73 -39.60 4.70
N GLN A 22 -0.66 -40.31 4.34
CA GLN A 22 -0.52 -40.99 3.04
C GLN A 22 -1.53 -42.14 2.86
N GLU A 23 -1.96 -42.78 3.95
CA GLU A 23 -3.04 -43.76 3.96
C GLU A 23 -4.44 -43.14 3.83
N GLY A 24 -4.52 -41.80 3.83
CA GLY A 24 -5.77 -41.05 3.72
C GLY A 24 -6.52 -40.89 5.03
N GLN A 25 -5.84 -41.09 6.17
CA GLN A 25 -6.41 -40.93 7.51
C GLN A 25 -6.10 -39.55 8.09
N GLY A 26 -6.89 -39.16 9.10
CA GLY A 26 -6.70 -37.88 9.81
C GLY A 26 -5.70 -38.02 10.96
N ALA A 27 -4.83 -37.02 11.11
CA ALA A 27 -3.90 -36.91 12.24
C ALA A 27 -3.99 -35.54 12.91
N SER A 28 -3.65 -35.46 14.20
CA SER A 28 -3.49 -34.20 14.93
C SER A 28 -2.03 -33.98 15.34
N VAL A 29 -1.61 -32.73 15.31
CA VAL A 29 -0.37 -32.26 15.93
C VAL A 29 -0.72 -31.11 16.88
N ASP A 30 -0.57 -31.40 18.17
CA ASP A 30 -0.87 -30.48 19.26
C ASP A 30 0.39 -29.79 19.78
N GLY A 31 0.21 -28.68 20.48
CA GLY A 31 1.29 -27.95 21.15
C GLY A 31 2.19 -27.20 20.18
N VAL A 32 1.63 -26.78 19.04
CA VAL A 32 2.26 -25.84 18.11
C VAL A 32 1.96 -24.40 18.53
N TRP A 33 2.89 -23.48 18.28
CA TRP A 33 2.74 -22.08 18.67
C TRP A 33 3.29 -21.13 17.62
N GLY A 34 2.52 -20.06 17.32
CA GLY A 34 2.94 -18.99 16.42
C GLY A 34 3.36 -19.53 15.05
N SER A 35 4.52 -19.11 14.56
CA SER A 35 5.04 -19.53 13.26
C SER A 35 5.56 -20.98 13.23
N SER A 36 5.53 -21.72 14.35
CA SER A 36 5.87 -23.16 14.34
C SER A 36 4.87 -23.98 13.52
N CYS A 37 3.62 -23.51 13.36
CA CYS A 37 2.65 -24.12 12.45
C CYS A 37 3.19 -24.18 11.01
N ALA A 38 3.88 -23.12 10.56
CA ALA A 38 4.48 -23.08 9.23
C ALA A 38 5.65 -24.07 9.11
N LEU A 39 6.47 -24.22 10.16
CA LEU A 39 7.52 -25.26 10.23
C LEU A 39 6.92 -26.66 10.11
N VAL A 40 5.85 -26.96 10.85
CA VAL A 40 5.18 -28.27 10.78
C VAL A 40 4.57 -28.49 9.38
N SER A 41 3.90 -27.49 8.80
CA SER A 41 3.38 -27.56 7.43
C SER A 41 4.49 -27.79 6.40
N ALA A 42 5.66 -27.16 6.55
CA ALA A 42 6.82 -27.39 5.70
C ALA A 42 7.38 -28.82 5.86
N ALA A 43 7.39 -29.36 7.08
CA ALA A 43 7.85 -30.73 7.32
C ALA A 43 6.90 -31.77 6.69
N ILE A 44 5.60 -31.51 6.66
CA ILE A 44 4.66 -32.36 5.92
C ILE A 44 4.99 -32.40 4.42
N ASN A 45 5.46 -31.30 3.84
CA ASN A 45 5.80 -31.23 2.43
C ASN A 45 6.94 -32.18 2.03
N THR A 46 7.79 -32.61 2.98
CA THR A 46 8.85 -33.59 2.71
C THR A 46 8.28 -35.01 2.54
N GLY A 47 7.03 -35.24 2.95
CA GLY A 47 6.30 -36.50 2.77
C GLY A 47 5.89 -36.81 1.32
N GLY A 48 6.23 -35.95 0.35
CA GLY A 48 6.02 -36.22 -1.07
C GLY A 48 4.59 -35.99 -1.58
N PHE A 49 3.76 -35.26 -0.83
CA PHE A 49 2.44 -34.84 -1.29
C PHE A 49 2.57 -33.89 -2.49
N PRO A 50 1.78 -34.06 -3.58
CA PRO A 50 1.83 -33.14 -4.71
C PRO A 50 1.40 -31.73 -4.31
N VAL A 51 0.35 -31.61 -3.49
CA VAL A 51 -0.11 -30.34 -2.96
C VAL A 51 -0.37 -30.48 -1.46
N ASN A 52 0.08 -29.50 -0.70
CA ASN A 52 -0.36 -29.28 0.67
C ASN A 52 -1.26 -28.05 0.72
N LEU A 53 -2.57 -28.24 0.93
CA LEU A 53 -3.54 -27.17 1.08
C LEU A 53 -3.62 -26.77 2.56
N ILE A 54 -3.13 -25.59 2.89
CA ILE A 54 -3.07 -25.07 4.25
C ILE A 54 -4.22 -24.09 4.46
N VAL A 55 -5.10 -24.38 5.42
CA VAL A 55 -6.34 -23.64 5.67
C VAL A 55 -6.26 -22.90 7.00
N LEU A 56 -6.36 -21.58 6.93
CA LEU A 56 -6.33 -20.68 8.07
C LEU A 56 -7.73 -20.18 8.45
N PRO A 57 -7.97 -19.79 9.72
CA PRO A 57 -9.24 -19.21 10.15
C PRO A 57 -9.59 -17.88 9.48
N GLU A 58 -8.61 -17.01 9.19
CA GLU A 58 -8.85 -15.67 8.65
C GLU A 58 -8.01 -15.36 7.40
N GLY A 59 -8.61 -14.67 6.43
CA GLY A 59 -7.93 -14.25 5.19
C GLY A 59 -6.73 -13.34 5.42
N LYS A 60 -6.75 -12.50 6.46
CA LYS A 60 -5.63 -11.61 6.82
C LYS A 60 -4.37 -12.34 7.26
N GLN A 61 -4.47 -13.63 7.61
CA GLN A 61 -3.34 -14.45 8.06
C GLN A 61 -2.58 -15.11 6.90
N ILE A 62 -3.17 -15.17 5.69
CA ILE A 62 -2.62 -15.91 4.55
C ILE A 62 -1.22 -15.42 4.20
N ASP A 63 -1.07 -14.10 4.11
CA ASP A 63 0.18 -13.45 3.73
C ASP A 63 1.30 -13.70 4.73
N ASP A 64 1.04 -13.48 6.02
CA ASP A 64 2.03 -13.72 7.07
C ASP A 64 2.44 -15.20 7.12
N PHE A 65 1.49 -16.12 6.94
CA PHE A 65 1.77 -17.55 6.96
C PHE A 65 2.59 -17.99 5.75
N CYS A 66 2.36 -17.40 4.56
CA CYS A 66 3.20 -17.64 3.37
C CYS A 66 4.65 -17.21 3.62
N ASP A 67 4.85 -16.05 4.25
CA ASP A 67 6.17 -15.54 4.58
C ASP A 67 6.89 -16.47 5.58
N ASP A 68 6.19 -16.85 6.66
CA ASP A 68 6.68 -17.83 7.64
C ASP A 68 7.06 -19.15 6.97
N LEU A 69 6.18 -19.68 6.10
CA LEU A 69 6.37 -20.97 5.44
C LEU A 69 7.60 -20.97 4.52
N THR A 70 7.86 -19.86 3.83
CA THR A 70 9.00 -19.69 2.92
C THR A 70 10.35 -19.78 3.64
N LEU A 71 10.41 -19.51 4.95
CA LEU A 71 11.63 -19.74 5.74
C LEU A 71 11.98 -21.24 5.89
N PHE A 72 10.96 -22.10 5.82
CA PHE A 72 11.04 -23.52 6.17
C PHE A 72 10.91 -24.46 4.96
N THR A 73 10.62 -23.95 3.76
CA THR A 73 10.46 -24.76 2.54
C THR A 73 11.09 -24.11 1.32
N ASP A 74 11.67 -24.93 0.45
CA ASP A 74 12.11 -24.53 -0.90
C ASP A 74 11.02 -24.75 -1.97
N GLN A 75 9.90 -25.36 -1.59
CA GLN A 75 8.78 -25.55 -2.50
C GLN A 75 8.08 -24.22 -2.81
N GLU A 76 7.44 -24.14 -3.98
CA GLU A 76 6.64 -22.97 -4.31
C GLU A 76 5.45 -22.83 -3.34
N VAL A 77 5.27 -21.63 -2.80
CA VAL A 77 4.16 -21.27 -1.90
C VAL A 77 3.24 -20.30 -2.64
N PHE A 78 1.94 -20.62 -2.66
CA PHE A 78 0.91 -19.80 -3.30
C PHE A 78 -0.13 -19.35 -2.28
N ALA A 79 -0.48 -18.07 -2.31
CA ALA A 79 -1.63 -17.53 -1.57
C ALA A 79 -2.89 -17.66 -2.43
N PHE A 80 -3.93 -18.33 -1.92
CA PHE A 80 -5.26 -18.36 -2.54
C PHE A 80 -6.17 -17.36 -1.79
N PRO A 81 -6.37 -16.15 -2.33
CA PRO A 81 -7.01 -15.07 -1.59
C PRO A 81 -8.53 -15.22 -1.50
N VAL A 82 -9.09 -14.61 -0.46
CA VAL A 82 -10.53 -14.33 -0.37
C VAL A 82 -10.85 -13.24 -1.39
N LEU A 83 -11.86 -13.45 -2.25
CA LEU A 83 -12.34 -12.38 -3.12
C LEU A 83 -13.19 -11.40 -2.32
N ASP A 84 -12.96 -10.12 -2.54
CA ASP A 84 -13.82 -9.08 -2.02
C ASP A 84 -15.25 -9.19 -2.60
N SER A 85 -16.23 -9.53 -1.77
CA SER A 85 -17.64 -9.60 -2.18
C SER A 85 -18.14 -8.21 -2.63
N GLY A 86 -18.84 -8.17 -3.77
CA GLY A 86 -19.40 -6.94 -4.33
C GLY A 86 -18.69 -6.43 -5.57
N ALA A 87 -17.75 -7.16 -6.17
CA ALA A 87 -17.48 -7.00 -7.60
C ALA A 87 -18.75 -7.37 -8.37
N SER A 88 -19.62 -6.38 -8.62
CA SER A 88 -20.65 -6.52 -9.64
C SER A 88 -19.97 -6.92 -10.95
N ARG A 89 -20.73 -7.44 -11.92
CA ARG A 89 -20.26 -7.61 -13.32
C ARG A 89 -19.61 -6.35 -13.93
N GLU A 90 -19.72 -5.20 -13.26
CA GLU A 90 -19.19 -3.89 -13.65
C GLU A 90 -17.85 -3.54 -12.97
N SER A 91 -17.34 -4.34 -12.03
CA SER A 91 -15.98 -4.16 -11.50
C SER A 91 -15.00 -4.87 -12.45
N TYR A 92 -14.74 -4.18 -13.55
CA TYR A 92 -14.06 -4.67 -14.74
C TYR A 92 -12.59 -5.06 -14.49
N GLY A 93 -12.23 -6.32 -14.78
CA GLY A 93 -10.87 -6.78 -15.16
C GLY A 93 -9.70 -6.60 -14.16
N ASN A 94 -9.87 -5.80 -13.12
CA ASN A 94 -8.78 -5.26 -12.29
C ASN A 94 -8.57 -6.00 -10.96
N ASP A 95 -9.24 -7.13 -10.77
CA ASP A 95 -9.15 -7.88 -9.52
C ASP A 95 -7.93 -8.80 -9.55
N ASP A 96 -6.80 -8.29 -9.06
CA ASP A 96 -5.56 -9.06 -8.88
C ASP A 96 -5.81 -10.38 -8.13
N GLN A 97 -6.77 -10.42 -7.20
CA GLN A 97 -7.12 -11.63 -6.44
C GLN A 97 -7.78 -12.69 -7.32
N GLN A 98 -8.66 -12.30 -8.25
CA GLN A 98 -9.26 -13.24 -9.21
C GLN A 98 -8.22 -13.82 -10.15
N GLY A 99 -7.30 -12.98 -10.66
CA GLY A 99 -6.19 -13.42 -11.48
C GLY A 99 -5.28 -14.42 -10.75
N GLU A 100 -5.01 -14.20 -9.47
CA GLU A 100 -4.27 -15.14 -8.62
C GLU A 100 -5.02 -16.47 -8.44
N ARG A 101 -6.32 -16.44 -8.14
CA ARG A 101 -7.13 -17.68 -8.05
C ARG A 101 -7.12 -18.45 -9.38
N ILE A 102 -7.29 -17.79 -10.53
CA ILE A 102 -7.23 -18.44 -11.86
C ILE A 102 -5.88 -19.12 -12.05
N ARG A 103 -4.78 -18.42 -11.76
CA ARG A 103 -3.42 -18.96 -11.91
C ARG A 103 -3.25 -20.25 -11.10
N ILE A 104 -3.73 -20.27 -9.86
CA ILE A 104 -3.66 -21.45 -8.99
C ILE A 104 -4.52 -22.58 -9.54
N LEU A 105 -5.77 -22.31 -9.96
CA LEU A 105 -6.64 -23.34 -10.55
C LEU A 105 -6.03 -23.95 -11.82
N LYS A 106 -5.44 -23.14 -12.71
CA LYS A 106 -4.76 -23.62 -13.90
C LYS A 106 -3.53 -24.45 -13.57
N ARG A 107 -2.77 -24.06 -12.54
CA ARG A 107 -1.65 -24.89 -12.03
C ARG A 107 -2.15 -26.24 -11.54
N LEU A 108 -3.24 -26.27 -10.77
CA LEU A 108 -3.85 -27.50 -10.28
C LEU A 108 -4.33 -28.41 -11.43
N LEU A 109 -4.87 -27.85 -12.52
CA LEU A 109 -5.18 -28.61 -13.74
C LEU A 109 -3.93 -29.20 -14.42
N GLY A 110 -2.77 -28.56 -14.28
CA GLY A 110 -1.49 -29.05 -14.83
C GLY A 110 -0.95 -30.30 -14.15
N TYR A 111 -1.34 -30.59 -12.89
CA TYR A 111 -0.93 -31.82 -12.21
C TYR A 111 -1.49 -33.08 -12.87
N ASP A 112 -2.70 -33.01 -13.43
CA ASP A 112 -3.30 -34.10 -14.21
C ASP A 112 -2.44 -34.45 -15.45
N ARG A 113 -1.60 -33.50 -15.92
CA ARG A 113 -0.66 -33.66 -17.03
C ARG A 113 0.78 -34.03 -16.61
N ARG A 114 1.05 -34.13 -15.30
CA ARG A 114 2.39 -34.38 -14.70
C ARG A 114 3.46 -33.34 -15.04
N GLU A 115 3.04 -32.11 -15.29
CA GLU A 115 3.94 -31.01 -15.69
C GLU A 115 4.39 -30.14 -14.49
N MET A 116 3.89 -30.41 -13.29
CA MET A 116 3.99 -29.50 -12.14
C MET A 116 4.85 -30.10 -11.00
N THR A 117 5.63 -29.23 -10.38
CA THR A 117 6.40 -29.51 -9.16
C THR A 117 5.53 -29.34 -7.91
N PRO A 118 5.75 -30.16 -6.84
CA PRO A 118 5.01 -30.04 -5.59
C PRO A 118 4.99 -28.62 -5.03
N CYS A 119 3.86 -28.22 -4.46
CA CYS A 119 3.68 -26.87 -3.93
C CYS A 119 2.75 -26.80 -2.71
N SER A 120 2.88 -25.72 -1.95
CA SER A 120 1.95 -25.37 -0.88
C SER A 120 0.96 -24.30 -1.35
N ILE A 121 -0.31 -24.46 -1.00
CA ILE A 121 -1.34 -23.45 -1.24
C ILE A 121 -1.90 -23.04 0.12
N VAL A 122 -1.68 -21.78 0.51
CA VAL A 122 -2.21 -21.20 1.76
C VAL A 122 -3.50 -20.46 1.42
N THR A 123 -4.57 -20.80 2.13
CA THR A 123 -5.91 -20.23 1.95
C THR A 123 -6.55 -19.98 3.31
N SER A 124 -7.71 -19.34 3.32
CA SER A 124 -8.56 -19.28 4.49
C SER A 124 -9.92 -19.94 4.26
N VAL A 125 -10.66 -20.17 5.34
CA VAL A 125 -12.02 -20.71 5.25
C VAL A 125 -12.97 -19.79 4.48
N GLN A 126 -12.81 -18.46 4.59
CA GLN A 126 -13.63 -17.52 3.81
C GLN A 126 -13.44 -17.72 2.30
N ALA A 127 -12.22 -17.99 1.84
CA ALA A 127 -11.94 -18.24 0.44
C ALA A 127 -12.48 -19.60 -0.04
N LEU A 128 -12.50 -20.61 0.83
CA LEU A 128 -13.05 -21.93 0.53
C LEU A 128 -14.58 -21.96 0.44
N LEU A 129 -15.24 -21.10 1.22
CA LEU A 129 -16.70 -20.91 1.11
C LEU A 129 -17.10 -20.32 -0.24
N GLN A 130 -16.20 -19.60 -0.92
CA GLN A 130 -16.47 -19.00 -2.22
C GLN A 130 -16.29 -20.03 -3.35
N PRO A 131 -17.29 -20.20 -4.24
CA PRO A 131 -17.20 -21.14 -5.34
C PRO A 131 -16.10 -20.75 -6.34
N VAL A 132 -15.59 -21.75 -7.04
CA VAL A 132 -14.65 -21.61 -8.17
C VAL A 132 -15.31 -22.09 -9.47
N PRO A 133 -14.80 -21.67 -10.65
CA PRO A 133 -15.21 -22.26 -11.92
C PRO A 133 -15.07 -23.79 -11.88
N THR A 134 -15.89 -24.52 -12.66
CA THR A 134 -15.68 -25.96 -12.85
C THR A 134 -14.46 -26.18 -13.74
N LYS A 135 -13.80 -27.36 -13.64
CA LYS A 135 -12.65 -27.69 -14.49
C LYS A 135 -12.97 -27.52 -15.99
N GLN A 136 -14.18 -27.92 -16.38
CA GLN A 136 -14.67 -27.82 -17.77
C GLN A 136 -14.91 -26.37 -18.18
N SER A 137 -15.56 -25.56 -17.33
CA SER A 137 -15.83 -24.16 -17.67
C SER A 137 -14.55 -23.33 -17.75
N LEU A 138 -13.57 -23.61 -16.87
CA LEU A 138 -12.28 -22.93 -16.91
C LEU A 138 -11.50 -23.25 -18.19
N VAL A 139 -11.48 -24.52 -18.62
CA VAL A 139 -10.85 -24.92 -19.89
C VAL A 139 -11.57 -24.30 -21.08
N ALA A 140 -12.91 -24.33 -21.12
CA ALA A 140 -13.69 -23.72 -22.19
C ALA A 140 -13.52 -22.20 -22.27
N ALA A 141 -13.28 -21.55 -21.13
CA ALA A 141 -13.01 -20.13 -21.00
C ALA A 141 -11.56 -19.74 -21.34
N THR A 142 -10.69 -20.70 -21.67
CA THR A 142 -9.27 -20.46 -21.94
C THR A 142 -8.95 -20.66 -23.41
N ARG A 143 -8.34 -19.64 -24.04
CA ARG A 143 -7.76 -19.75 -25.38
C ARG A 143 -6.24 -19.86 -25.29
N SER A 144 -5.67 -20.80 -26.05
CA SER A 144 -4.23 -20.93 -26.22
C SER A 144 -3.82 -20.27 -27.53
N LEU A 145 -2.74 -19.48 -27.49
CA LEU A 145 -2.16 -18.81 -28.65
C LEU A 145 -0.68 -19.19 -28.72
N GLN A 146 -0.24 -19.78 -29.83
CA GLN A 146 1.14 -20.25 -30.01
C GLN A 146 1.78 -19.60 -31.25
N VAL A 147 3.09 -19.33 -31.18
CA VAL A 147 3.85 -18.82 -32.33
C VAL A 147 3.73 -19.80 -33.51
N GLY A 148 3.42 -19.26 -34.70
CA GLY A 148 3.15 -19.99 -35.93
C GLY A 148 1.67 -20.34 -36.17
N ASP A 149 0.78 -20.05 -35.22
CA ASP A 149 -0.67 -20.18 -35.43
C ASP A 149 -1.20 -19.05 -36.34
N SER A 150 -2.20 -19.38 -37.17
CA SER A 150 -2.93 -18.41 -38.00
C SER A 150 -4.22 -17.98 -37.30
N PHE A 151 -4.39 -16.68 -37.07
CA PHE A 151 -5.56 -16.10 -36.40
C PHE A 151 -6.16 -14.93 -37.19
N ASP A 152 -7.49 -14.92 -37.26
CA ASP A 152 -8.23 -13.70 -37.57
C ASP A 152 -8.22 -12.79 -36.32
N ILE A 153 -7.47 -11.69 -36.41
CA ILE A 153 -7.30 -10.72 -35.33
C ILE A 153 -8.66 -10.11 -34.92
N GLU A 154 -9.59 -9.88 -35.85
CA GLU A 154 -10.90 -9.29 -35.52
C GLU A 154 -11.76 -10.25 -34.68
N ASN A 155 -11.73 -11.53 -35.02
CA ASN A 155 -12.40 -12.57 -34.22
C ASN A 155 -11.77 -12.73 -32.84
N LEU A 156 -10.45 -12.60 -32.72
CA LEU A 156 -9.76 -12.62 -31.44
C LEU A 156 -10.15 -11.41 -30.57
N GLN A 157 -10.22 -10.21 -31.15
CA GLN A 157 -10.67 -9.00 -30.44
C GLN A 157 -12.13 -9.11 -29.99
N THR A 158 -13.00 -9.62 -30.86
CA THR A 158 -14.42 -9.84 -30.52
C THR A 158 -14.54 -10.79 -29.34
N TRP A 159 -13.81 -11.91 -29.37
CA TRP A 159 -13.78 -12.85 -28.26
C TRP A 159 -13.26 -12.22 -26.96
N LEU A 160 -12.19 -11.42 -27.01
CA LEU A 160 -11.66 -10.71 -25.84
C LEU A 160 -12.73 -9.82 -25.20
N VAL A 161 -13.44 -9.01 -26.00
CA VAL A 161 -14.51 -8.12 -25.51
C VAL A 161 -15.67 -8.93 -24.91
N GLU A 162 -16.12 -9.98 -25.61
CA GLU A 162 -17.20 -10.86 -25.12
C GLU A 162 -16.82 -11.53 -23.79
N ASN A 163 -15.52 -11.78 -23.57
CA ASN A 163 -14.98 -12.42 -22.38
C ASN A 163 -14.49 -11.44 -21.31
N GLY A 164 -14.91 -10.17 -21.39
CA GLY A 164 -14.71 -9.18 -20.33
C GLY A 164 -13.36 -8.46 -20.37
N PHE A 165 -12.65 -8.50 -21.49
CA PHE A 165 -11.49 -7.65 -21.71
C PHE A 165 -11.88 -6.28 -22.27
N HIS A 166 -11.10 -5.25 -21.92
CA HIS A 166 -11.34 -3.87 -22.31
C HIS A 166 -10.34 -3.39 -23.36
N ALA A 167 -10.88 -2.89 -24.48
CA ALA A 167 -10.08 -2.24 -25.50
C ALA A 167 -9.60 -0.87 -25.00
N THR A 168 -8.29 -0.67 -25.00
CA THR A 168 -7.63 0.59 -24.62
C THR A 168 -6.63 1.02 -25.68
N SER A 169 -6.12 2.24 -25.56
CA SER A 169 -5.06 2.76 -26.44
C SER A 169 -3.68 2.19 -26.09
N ALA A 170 -3.45 1.89 -24.80
CA ALA A 170 -2.24 1.27 -24.27
C ALA A 170 -2.62 0.41 -23.07
N VAL A 171 -2.04 -0.78 -22.99
CA VAL A 171 -2.29 -1.72 -21.89
C VAL A 171 -1.54 -1.29 -20.65
N GLU A 172 -2.28 -1.10 -19.55
CA GLU A 172 -1.76 -0.68 -18.25
C GLU A 172 -2.19 -1.62 -17.12
N LEU A 173 -3.35 -2.24 -17.24
CA LEU A 173 -3.98 -3.04 -16.18
C LEU A 173 -4.38 -4.44 -16.67
N PRO A 174 -4.46 -5.44 -15.77
CA PRO A 174 -5.05 -6.73 -16.10
C PRO A 174 -6.47 -6.59 -16.67
N GLY A 175 -6.84 -7.48 -17.59
CA GLY A 175 -8.10 -7.43 -18.32
C GLY A 175 -8.13 -6.42 -19.47
N GLU A 176 -7.04 -5.73 -19.78
CA GLU A 176 -6.97 -4.80 -20.91
C GLU A 176 -6.30 -5.43 -22.14
N PHE A 177 -6.67 -4.92 -23.32
CA PHE A 177 -5.96 -5.17 -24.57
C PHE A 177 -5.89 -3.93 -25.44
N SER A 178 -4.86 -3.82 -26.28
CA SER A 178 -4.72 -2.74 -27.25
C SER A 178 -4.24 -3.27 -28.60
N ARG A 179 -4.74 -2.71 -29.70
CA ARG A 179 -4.31 -3.07 -31.07
C ARG A 179 -3.70 -1.88 -31.77
N ARG A 180 -2.53 -2.10 -32.39
CA ARG A 180 -1.79 -1.11 -33.18
C ARG A 180 -1.23 -1.78 -34.43
N GLY A 181 -1.98 -1.71 -35.53
CA GLY A 181 -1.61 -2.42 -36.77
C GLY A 181 -1.64 -3.94 -36.58
N GLY A 182 -0.51 -4.59 -36.88
CA GLY A 182 -0.27 -6.03 -36.65
C GLY A 182 0.15 -6.38 -35.22
N ILE A 183 0.14 -5.42 -34.29
CA ILE A 183 0.49 -5.67 -32.88
C ILE A 183 -0.78 -5.71 -32.03
N LEU A 184 -0.91 -6.75 -31.21
CA LEU A 184 -1.96 -6.87 -30.20
C LEU A 184 -1.30 -7.09 -28.83
N ASP A 185 -1.44 -6.11 -27.94
CA ASP A 185 -1.01 -6.23 -26.55
C ASP A 185 -2.17 -6.73 -25.70
N ILE A 186 -1.96 -7.75 -24.86
CA ILE A 186 -2.97 -8.33 -23.98
C ILE A 186 -2.40 -8.48 -22.57
N TYR A 187 -3.15 -8.04 -21.56
CA TYR A 187 -2.86 -8.33 -20.16
C TYR A 187 -3.89 -9.27 -19.57
N ALA A 188 -3.64 -10.56 -19.68
CA ALA A 188 -4.52 -11.57 -19.09
C ALA A 188 -4.39 -11.60 -17.54
N PRO A 189 -5.49 -11.67 -16.77
CA PRO A 189 -5.47 -11.60 -15.30
C PRO A 189 -4.54 -12.60 -14.60
N GLU A 190 -4.41 -13.80 -15.16
CA GLU A 190 -3.56 -14.87 -14.63
C GLU A 190 -2.06 -14.65 -14.85
N TRP A 191 -1.66 -13.72 -15.73
CA TRP A 191 -0.26 -13.42 -16.00
C TRP A 191 0.26 -12.31 -15.07
N LYS A 192 1.55 -12.36 -14.72
CA LYS A 192 2.19 -11.30 -13.91
C LYS A 192 2.54 -10.05 -14.72
N GLN A 193 2.63 -10.19 -16.04
CA GLN A 193 3.02 -9.15 -16.99
C GLN A 193 2.20 -9.30 -18.28
N PRO A 194 1.93 -8.20 -19.01
CA PRO A 194 1.27 -8.28 -20.29
C PRO A 194 2.16 -8.90 -21.37
N VAL A 195 1.52 -9.39 -22.42
CA VAL A 195 2.18 -10.02 -23.55
C VAL A 195 1.81 -9.28 -24.83
N ARG A 196 2.83 -8.99 -25.63
CA ARG A 196 2.74 -8.43 -26.97
C ARG A 196 2.72 -9.57 -27.98
N LEU A 197 1.70 -9.58 -28.81
CA LEU A 197 1.52 -10.48 -29.94
C LEU A 197 1.84 -9.70 -31.21
N GLU A 198 2.82 -10.15 -31.98
CA GLU A 198 3.21 -9.56 -33.26
C GLU A 198 2.75 -10.47 -34.40
N PHE A 199 1.89 -9.93 -35.25
CA PHE A 199 1.31 -10.63 -36.40
C PHE A 199 1.90 -10.12 -37.71
N TRP A 200 2.13 -11.04 -38.64
CA TRP A 200 2.36 -10.77 -40.05
C TRP A 200 1.20 -11.36 -40.85
N ASP A 201 0.41 -10.50 -41.49
CA ASP A 201 -0.90 -10.84 -42.05
C ASP A 201 -1.81 -11.51 -41.00
N GLU A 202 -2.00 -12.83 -41.09
CA GLU A 202 -2.80 -13.63 -40.14
C GLU A 202 -1.93 -14.53 -39.25
N GLU A 203 -0.62 -14.60 -39.46
CA GLU A 203 0.29 -15.49 -38.73
C GLU A 203 0.89 -14.79 -37.51
N LEU A 204 0.86 -15.47 -36.35
CA LEU A 204 1.48 -15.00 -35.13
C LEU A 204 3.00 -15.28 -35.17
N GLU A 205 3.80 -14.27 -35.51
CA GLU A 205 5.27 -14.41 -35.64
C GLU A 205 6.00 -14.40 -34.31
N SER A 206 5.54 -13.59 -33.34
CA SER A 206 6.26 -13.45 -32.07
C SER A 206 5.35 -13.13 -30.89
N LEU A 207 5.71 -13.71 -29.74
CA LEU A 207 5.12 -13.44 -28.44
C LEU A 207 6.21 -12.90 -27.50
N ARG A 208 5.95 -11.76 -26.86
CA ARG A 208 6.92 -11.16 -25.93
C ARG A 208 6.25 -10.60 -24.68
N ARG A 209 6.74 -10.94 -23.49
CA ARG A 209 6.37 -10.17 -22.28
C ARG A 209 6.92 -8.76 -22.40
N PHE A 210 6.22 -7.76 -21.88
CA PHE A 210 6.72 -6.39 -21.86
C PHE A 210 6.44 -5.69 -20.53
N ASP A 211 7.28 -4.71 -20.23
CA ASP A 211 7.18 -3.88 -19.04
C ASP A 211 6.12 -2.79 -19.26
N VAL A 212 5.11 -2.73 -18.38
CA VAL A 212 3.95 -1.82 -18.51
C VAL A 212 4.37 -0.35 -18.50
N ARG A 213 5.46 0.00 -17.81
CA ARG A 213 5.91 1.39 -17.64
C ARG A 213 6.72 1.88 -18.83
N THR A 214 7.63 1.05 -19.32
CA THR A 214 8.53 1.39 -20.44
C THR A 214 7.96 1.00 -21.79
N GLN A 215 6.94 0.13 -21.80
CA GLN A 215 6.32 -0.46 -23.00
C GLN A 215 7.32 -1.24 -23.88
N ARG A 216 8.44 -1.68 -23.28
CA ARG A 216 9.52 -2.42 -23.93
C ARG A 216 9.43 -3.91 -23.62
N SER A 217 9.70 -4.73 -24.64
CA SER A 217 9.77 -6.18 -24.49
C SER A 217 10.89 -6.60 -23.54
N ILE A 218 10.63 -7.67 -22.78
CA ILE A 218 11.52 -8.25 -21.78
C ILE A 218 12.03 -9.60 -22.27
N GLU A 219 11.13 -10.55 -22.46
CA GLU A 219 11.45 -11.93 -22.85
C GLU A 219 10.48 -12.45 -23.91
N SER A 220 10.96 -13.36 -24.75
CA SER A 220 10.14 -14.06 -25.75
C SER A 220 9.45 -15.28 -25.14
N LEU A 221 8.25 -15.58 -25.63
CA LEU A 221 7.47 -16.76 -25.27
C LEU A 221 7.15 -17.56 -26.54
N ASP A 222 6.95 -18.87 -26.39
CA ASP A 222 6.47 -19.71 -27.50
C ASP A 222 4.93 -19.80 -27.51
N ARG A 223 4.31 -19.65 -26.34
CA ARG A 223 2.87 -19.81 -26.14
C ARG A 223 2.37 -18.95 -24.99
N ILE A 224 1.14 -18.47 -25.13
CA ILE A 224 0.36 -17.85 -24.06
C ILE A 224 -1.02 -18.52 -23.96
N GLU A 225 -1.57 -18.56 -22.76
CA GLU A 225 -2.98 -18.86 -22.56
C GLU A 225 -3.68 -17.63 -22.00
N VAL A 226 -4.88 -17.34 -22.52
CA VAL A 226 -5.71 -16.21 -22.12
C VAL A 226 -7.03 -16.76 -21.61
N THR A 227 -7.30 -16.59 -20.31
CA THR A 227 -8.50 -17.08 -19.65
C THR A 227 -9.48 -15.95 -19.37
N SER A 228 -10.76 -16.19 -19.68
CA SER A 228 -11.86 -15.26 -19.37
C SER A 228 -12.11 -15.18 -17.86
N ILE A 229 -12.11 -13.96 -17.33
CA ILE A 229 -12.44 -13.70 -15.93
C ILE A 229 -13.93 -13.96 -15.64
N GLN A 230 -14.78 -13.91 -16.68
CA GLN A 230 -16.22 -14.15 -16.52
C GLN A 230 -16.55 -15.58 -16.06
N SER A 231 -15.61 -16.52 -16.22
CA SER A 231 -15.77 -17.91 -15.76
C SER A 231 -16.09 -18.02 -14.26
N TYR A 232 -15.68 -17.04 -13.43
CA TYR A 232 -16.00 -17.00 -12.00
C TYR A 232 -17.46 -16.65 -11.70
N TYR A 233 -18.13 -15.89 -12.55
CA TYR A 233 -19.53 -15.51 -12.32
C TYR A 233 -20.49 -16.70 -12.48
N GLY A 234 -20.07 -17.77 -13.14
CA GLY A 234 -20.80 -19.04 -13.24
C GLY A 234 -20.17 -20.19 -12.43
N GLY A 235 -19.25 -19.89 -11.50
CA GLY A 235 -18.61 -20.92 -10.69
C GLY A 235 -19.58 -21.56 -9.70
N GLU A 236 -19.53 -22.89 -9.63
CA GLU A 236 -20.33 -23.75 -8.73
C GLU A 236 -19.46 -24.81 -8.02
N GLU A 237 -18.17 -24.89 -8.33
CA GLU A 237 -17.26 -25.93 -7.86
C GLU A 237 -16.56 -25.53 -6.55
N HIS A 238 -16.03 -26.50 -5.80
CA HIS A 238 -15.21 -26.27 -4.60
C HIS A 238 -13.71 -26.44 -4.89
N LEU A 239 -12.84 -25.63 -4.26
CA LEU A 239 -11.39 -25.68 -4.50
C LEU A 239 -10.79 -27.07 -4.22
N ALA A 240 -11.25 -27.77 -3.18
CA ALA A 240 -10.73 -29.10 -2.85
C ALA A 240 -10.88 -30.11 -4.01
N ASN A 241 -11.86 -29.93 -4.90
CA ASN A 241 -12.08 -30.80 -6.06
C ASN A 241 -11.04 -30.58 -7.19
N TYR A 242 -10.23 -29.53 -7.10
CA TYR A 242 -9.06 -29.31 -7.95
C TYR A 242 -7.80 -30.00 -7.45
N LEU A 243 -7.75 -30.42 -6.18
CA LEU A 243 -6.55 -31.04 -5.62
C LEU A 243 -6.23 -32.37 -6.34
N PRO A 244 -4.96 -32.60 -6.73
CA PRO A 244 -4.56 -33.88 -7.29
C PRO A 244 -4.69 -34.99 -6.24
N ARG A 245 -4.83 -36.24 -6.70
CA ARG A 245 -4.88 -37.40 -5.80
C ARG A 245 -3.59 -37.51 -4.99
N GLY A 246 -3.74 -37.83 -3.70
CA GLY A 246 -2.61 -37.90 -2.76
C GLY A 246 -2.15 -36.54 -2.25
N SER A 247 -2.93 -35.47 -2.42
CA SER A 247 -2.69 -34.19 -1.74
C SER A 247 -3.03 -34.29 -0.25
N ASN A 248 -2.37 -33.49 0.58
CA ASN A 248 -2.68 -33.32 1.98
C ASN A 248 -3.45 -32.01 2.22
N VAL A 249 -4.30 -32.01 3.25
CA VAL A 249 -4.92 -30.78 3.78
C VAL A 249 -4.41 -30.53 5.19
N THR A 250 -3.79 -29.38 5.44
CA THR A 250 -3.43 -28.94 6.79
C THR A 250 -4.41 -27.87 7.27
N ILE A 251 -5.07 -28.09 8.40
CA ILE A 251 -6.05 -27.16 8.98
C ILE A 251 -5.46 -26.60 10.27
N VAL A 252 -5.34 -25.27 10.34
CA VAL A 252 -4.83 -24.56 11.52
C VAL A 252 -6.01 -24.06 12.35
N GLU A 253 -6.06 -24.43 13.63
CA GLU A 253 -7.09 -24.03 14.60
C GLU A 253 -8.53 -24.26 14.11
N MET A 254 -8.91 -25.54 14.00
CA MET A 254 -10.23 -25.96 13.51
C MET A 254 -11.42 -25.32 14.25
N ALA A 255 -11.28 -25.06 15.55
CA ALA A 255 -12.33 -24.43 16.34
C ALA A 255 -12.60 -22.98 15.89
N ASP A 256 -11.54 -22.21 15.65
CA ASP A 256 -11.64 -20.84 15.17
C ASP A 256 -12.18 -20.81 13.74
N LEU A 257 -11.79 -21.78 12.92
CA LEU A 257 -12.25 -21.91 11.55
C LEU A 257 -13.78 -21.98 11.44
N ASP A 258 -14.46 -22.81 12.25
CA ASP A 258 -15.93 -22.93 12.22
C ASP A 258 -16.62 -21.62 12.65
N ILE A 259 -16.06 -20.92 13.64
CA ILE A 259 -16.58 -19.62 14.09
C ILE A 259 -16.46 -18.59 12.96
N GLN A 260 -15.27 -18.46 12.37
CA GLN A 260 -15.01 -17.49 11.30
C GLN A 260 -15.83 -17.78 10.04
N ALA A 261 -16.03 -19.05 9.69
CA ALA A 261 -16.87 -19.46 8.57
C ALA A 261 -18.32 -18.99 8.75
N ARG A 262 -18.89 -19.20 9.94
CA ARG A 262 -20.27 -18.79 10.25
C ARG A 262 -20.42 -17.28 10.28
N GLU A 263 -19.47 -16.56 10.86
CA GLU A 263 -19.47 -15.10 10.88
C GLU A 263 -19.37 -14.50 9.48
N TYR A 264 -18.53 -15.08 8.61
CA TYR A 264 -18.43 -14.66 7.21
C TYR A 264 -19.74 -14.87 6.47
N LEU A 265 -20.38 -16.04 6.58
CA LEU A 265 -21.65 -16.31 5.90
C LEU A 265 -22.81 -15.40 6.36
N LYS A 266 -22.84 -15.00 7.64
CA LYS A 266 -23.84 -14.04 8.13
C LYS A 266 -23.73 -12.68 7.43
N ARG A 267 -22.51 -12.31 7.04
CA ARG A 267 -22.16 -11.00 6.49
C ARG A 267 -22.04 -10.99 4.96
N ALA A 268 -22.05 -12.16 4.32
CA ALA A 268 -21.85 -12.29 2.88
C ALA A 268 -23.09 -11.84 2.09
N ASP A 269 -22.91 -10.87 1.19
CA ASP A 269 -23.98 -10.35 0.32
C ASP A 269 -24.58 -11.41 -0.62
N ASP A 270 -23.75 -12.37 -1.03
CA ASP A 270 -24.11 -13.46 -1.95
C ASP A 270 -23.98 -14.82 -1.24
N PHE A 271 -24.47 -14.91 0.01
CA PHE A 271 -24.41 -16.12 0.81
C PHE A 271 -25.04 -17.34 0.10
N GLN A 272 -25.98 -17.10 -0.82
CA GLN A 272 -26.65 -18.16 -1.60
C GLN A 272 -25.72 -18.88 -2.57
N ARG A 273 -24.67 -18.21 -3.06
CA ARG A 273 -23.64 -18.82 -3.91
C ARG A 273 -22.50 -19.44 -3.11
N CYS A 274 -22.39 -19.16 -1.82
CA CYS A 274 -21.35 -19.74 -0.99
C CYS A 274 -21.69 -21.19 -0.63
N HIS A 275 -20.66 -22.04 -0.56
CA HIS A 275 -20.78 -23.40 -0.07
C HIS A 275 -21.18 -23.41 1.41
N GLN A 276 -21.89 -24.44 1.86
CA GLN A 276 -22.21 -24.55 3.28
C GLN A 276 -20.96 -24.95 4.07
N VAL A 277 -20.81 -24.41 5.28
CA VAL A 277 -19.66 -24.74 6.17
C VAL A 277 -19.47 -26.25 6.31
N ARG A 278 -20.57 -27.00 6.47
CA ARG A 278 -20.54 -28.46 6.59
C ARG A 278 -19.96 -29.16 5.36
N GLU A 279 -20.31 -28.69 4.16
CA GLU A 279 -19.85 -29.26 2.89
C GLU A 279 -18.36 -28.97 2.67
N VAL A 280 -17.91 -27.76 3.03
CA VAL A 280 -16.50 -27.38 3.02
C VAL A 280 -15.70 -28.27 3.96
N ILE A 281 -16.11 -28.39 5.23
CA ILE A 281 -15.43 -29.24 6.22
C ILE A 281 -15.39 -30.69 5.74
N GLN A 282 -16.50 -31.23 5.23
CA GLN A 282 -16.55 -32.58 4.69
C GLN A 282 -15.60 -32.76 3.50
N SER A 283 -15.46 -31.76 2.64
CA SER A 283 -14.54 -31.81 1.49
C SER A 283 -13.07 -31.79 1.93
N LEU A 284 -12.75 -31.06 2.99
CA LEU A 284 -11.39 -30.98 3.54
C LEU A 284 -10.96 -32.28 4.24
N THR A 285 -11.90 -33.07 4.77
CA THR A 285 -11.64 -34.30 5.53
C THR A 285 -11.91 -35.59 4.77
N GLN A 286 -12.09 -35.52 3.45
CA GLN A 286 -12.33 -36.71 2.60
C GLN A 286 -11.11 -37.61 2.39
N GLY A 287 -9.90 -37.08 2.54
CA GLY A 287 -8.63 -37.81 2.42
C GLY A 287 -7.73 -37.56 3.62
N GLY A 288 -6.41 -37.68 3.44
CA GLY A 288 -5.44 -37.38 4.50
C GLY A 288 -5.51 -35.90 4.89
N TYR A 289 -5.76 -35.63 6.17
CA TYR A 289 -5.80 -34.27 6.70
C TYR A 289 -5.08 -34.19 8.04
N LEU A 290 -4.40 -33.06 8.26
CA LEU A 290 -3.67 -32.75 9.47
C LEU A 290 -4.35 -31.60 10.21
N LEU A 291 -4.63 -31.78 11.50
CA LEU A 291 -5.05 -30.70 12.38
C LEU A 291 -3.85 -30.15 13.15
N LEU A 292 -3.66 -28.84 13.11
CA LEU A 292 -2.66 -28.12 13.89
C LEU A 292 -3.35 -27.23 14.91
N SER A 293 -3.07 -27.44 16.20
CA SER A 293 -3.62 -26.61 17.27
C SER A 293 -2.62 -26.39 18.42
N ALA A 294 -2.69 -25.20 19.02
CA ALA A 294 -1.89 -24.88 20.20
C ALA A 294 -2.32 -25.67 21.44
N LEU A 295 -3.60 -26.02 21.51
CA LEU A 295 -4.19 -26.84 22.57
C LEU A 295 -4.70 -28.16 21.99
N ALA A 296 -4.78 -29.20 22.82
CA ALA A 296 -5.15 -30.54 22.37
C ALA A 296 -6.47 -30.56 21.60
N ALA A 297 -6.41 -30.89 20.31
CA ALA A 297 -7.56 -30.89 19.39
C ALA A 297 -8.28 -32.24 19.35
N GLY A 298 -8.74 -32.73 20.52
CA GLY A 298 -9.48 -34.00 20.62
C GLY A 298 -8.64 -35.25 20.33
N GLU A 299 -9.28 -36.41 20.32
CA GLU A 299 -8.63 -37.70 20.02
C GLU A 299 -8.85 -38.05 18.53
N LEU A 300 -7.83 -37.90 17.68
CA LEU A 300 -7.82 -38.46 16.32
C LEU A 300 -7.15 -39.84 16.29
N GLN A 301 -7.06 -40.46 15.11
CA GLN A 301 -6.44 -41.79 14.95
C GLN A 301 -4.94 -41.78 15.29
N HIS A 302 -4.28 -40.65 15.05
CA HIS A 302 -2.89 -40.42 15.41
C HIS A 302 -2.74 -39.00 15.97
N ASP A 303 -2.27 -38.90 17.21
CA ASP A 303 -2.08 -37.64 17.91
C ASP A 303 -0.61 -37.47 18.30
N LEU A 304 0.07 -36.51 17.67
CA LEU A 304 1.45 -36.15 17.98
C LEU A 304 1.47 -34.88 18.84
N LYS A 305 2.18 -34.92 19.97
CA LYS A 305 2.37 -33.74 20.82
C LYS A 305 3.76 -33.18 20.62
N LEU A 306 3.84 -31.99 20.05
CA LEU A 306 5.07 -31.21 19.97
C LEU A 306 5.11 -30.22 21.13
N ALA A 307 6.30 -29.91 21.61
CA ALA A 307 6.53 -28.98 22.71
C ALA A 307 7.08 -27.66 22.15
N PHE A 308 6.23 -26.92 21.43
CA PHE A 308 6.51 -25.54 21.09
C PHE A 308 5.88 -24.60 22.10
N GLU A 309 6.69 -23.69 22.62
CA GLU A 309 6.26 -22.71 23.62
C GLU A 309 6.38 -21.28 23.06
N SER A 310 5.57 -20.38 23.61
CA SER A 310 5.72 -18.95 23.37
C SER A 310 7.04 -18.44 23.94
N VAL A 311 7.69 -17.51 23.26
CA VAL A 311 8.92 -16.89 23.76
C VAL A 311 8.61 -15.72 24.70
N ASP A 312 9.45 -15.54 25.72
CA ASP A 312 9.34 -14.43 26.67
C ASP A 312 9.34 -13.06 25.98
N ARG A 313 8.55 -12.13 26.51
CA ARG A 313 8.49 -10.75 25.98
C ARG A 313 9.79 -10.00 26.29
N PHE A 314 10.54 -9.63 25.25
CA PHE A 314 11.73 -8.77 25.35
C PHE A 314 11.35 -7.35 25.77
N SER A 315 12.26 -6.59 26.38
CA SER A 315 11.98 -5.21 26.86
C SER A 315 12.09 -4.15 25.76
N GLY A 316 12.85 -4.44 24.69
CA GLY A 316 13.12 -3.54 23.56
C GLY A 316 14.39 -2.69 23.67
N ASP A 317 15.03 -2.68 24.84
CA ASP A 317 16.30 -1.97 25.08
C ASP A 317 17.51 -2.86 24.77
N VAL A 318 18.57 -2.28 24.18
CA VAL A 318 19.74 -3.02 23.66
C VAL A 318 20.50 -3.78 24.76
N ASP A 319 20.71 -3.15 25.92
CA ASP A 319 21.44 -3.78 27.03
C ASP A 319 20.64 -4.96 27.59
N SER A 320 19.32 -4.77 27.72
CA SER A 320 18.41 -5.84 28.14
C SER A 320 18.32 -6.97 27.12
N ILE A 321 18.31 -6.66 25.82
CA ILE A 321 18.30 -7.67 24.75
C ILE A 321 19.56 -8.51 24.83
N SER A 322 20.73 -7.88 24.94
CA SER A 322 22.02 -8.58 25.04
C SER A 322 22.04 -9.56 26.21
N LEU A 323 21.52 -9.13 27.38
CA LEU A 323 21.44 -9.97 28.58
C LEU A 323 20.42 -11.11 28.42
N GLN A 324 19.28 -10.88 27.76
CA GLN A 324 18.29 -11.92 27.47
C GLN A 324 18.80 -12.94 26.45
N VAL A 325 19.47 -12.48 25.40
CA VAL A 325 20.15 -13.33 24.41
C VAL A 325 21.24 -14.17 25.07
N GLU A 326 22.03 -13.60 25.98
CA GLU A 326 23.03 -14.36 26.74
C GLU A 326 22.40 -15.45 27.61
N ARG A 327 21.25 -15.16 28.26
CA ARG A 327 20.51 -16.16 29.04
C ARG A 327 20.04 -17.32 28.18
N ILE A 328 19.46 -17.04 27.01
CA ILE A 328 18.98 -18.06 26.07
C ILE A 328 20.17 -18.88 25.55
N GLY A 329 21.21 -18.21 25.06
CA GLY A 329 22.40 -18.83 24.45
C GLY A 329 23.30 -19.61 25.42
N ASN A 330 23.01 -19.65 26.72
CA ASN A 330 23.72 -20.53 27.65
C ASN A 330 23.46 -22.01 27.34
N ASP A 331 22.19 -22.37 27.10
CA ASP A 331 21.77 -23.75 26.91
C ASP A 331 21.11 -23.99 25.54
N HIS A 332 20.57 -22.95 24.90
CA HIS A 332 19.78 -23.04 23.68
C HIS A 332 20.56 -22.53 22.45
N GLN A 333 20.12 -22.94 21.26
CA GLN A 333 20.46 -22.29 19.99
C GLN A 333 19.46 -21.18 19.74
N LEU A 334 19.92 -20.01 19.30
CA LEU A 334 19.08 -18.87 18.99
C LEU A 334 19.15 -18.58 17.49
N VAL A 335 18.00 -18.60 16.82
CA VAL A 335 17.86 -18.16 15.43
C VAL A 335 17.10 -16.84 15.40
N ILE A 336 17.71 -15.80 14.84
CA ILE A 336 17.12 -14.47 14.69
C ILE A 336 16.81 -14.25 13.20
N VAL A 337 15.53 -14.04 12.90
CA VAL A 337 15.04 -13.77 11.55
C VAL A 337 14.96 -12.26 11.31
N CYS A 338 15.72 -11.81 10.31
CA CYS A 338 15.88 -10.40 9.93
C CYS A 338 15.30 -10.18 8.51
N PRO A 339 14.41 -9.20 8.32
CA PRO A 339 13.88 -8.84 6.99
C PRO A 339 14.93 -8.43 5.96
N THR A 340 16.00 -7.77 6.40
CA THR A 340 17.02 -7.19 5.51
C THR A 340 18.44 -7.56 5.89
N GLN A 341 19.35 -7.51 4.90
CA GLN A 341 20.78 -7.72 5.14
C GLN A 341 21.38 -6.66 6.09
N ALA A 342 20.90 -5.42 6.02
CA ALA A 342 21.33 -4.35 6.93
C ALA A 342 20.97 -4.67 8.39
N GLU A 343 19.77 -5.23 8.63
CA GLU A 343 19.38 -5.66 9.97
C GLU A 343 20.21 -6.83 10.48
N ILE A 344 20.60 -7.77 9.61
CA ILE A 344 21.54 -8.84 9.98
C ILE A 344 22.87 -8.24 10.45
N GLN A 345 23.47 -7.34 9.67
CA GLN A 345 24.75 -6.72 10.00
C GLN A 345 24.68 -5.96 11.33
N ARG A 346 23.63 -5.16 11.50
CA ARG A 346 23.39 -4.44 12.75
C ARG A 346 23.23 -5.37 13.96
N MET A 347 22.47 -6.46 13.82
CA MET A 347 22.29 -7.42 14.92
C MET A 347 23.59 -8.16 15.25
N GLN A 348 24.44 -8.42 14.25
CA GLN A 348 25.79 -8.94 14.48
C GLN A 348 26.63 -7.95 15.30
N GLU A 349 26.59 -6.66 14.96
CA GLU A 349 27.30 -5.61 15.72
C GLU A 349 26.81 -5.48 17.17
N ILE A 350 25.49 -5.50 17.39
CA ILE A 350 24.89 -5.40 18.73
C ILE A 350 25.27 -6.61 19.60
N LEU A 351 25.27 -7.81 19.02
CA LEU A 351 25.44 -9.05 19.77
C LEU A 351 26.87 -9.57 19.77
N GLN A 352 27.82 -8.91 19.08
CA GLN A 352 29.20 -9.40 18.90
C GLN A 352 29.92 -9.67 20.22
N ASP A 353 29.67 -8.83 21.25
CA ASP A 353 30.35 -8.90 22.54
C ASP A 353 29.69 -9.91 23.50
N THR A 354 28.60 -10.56 23.09
CA THR A 354 27.89 -11.53 23.92
C THR A 354 28.60 -12.89 23.92
N ARG A 355 28.54 -13.60 25.06
CA ARG A 355 29.07 -14.96 25.16
C ARG A 355 28.37 -15.92 24.21
N ALA A 356 27.09 -15.72 23.95
CA ALA A 356 26.31 -16.51 23.02
C ALA A 356 26.87 -16.42 21.58
N ALA A 357 27.24 -15.20 21.13
CA ALA A 357 27.91 -15.02 19.84
C ALA A 357 29.27 -15.73 19.80
N SER A 358 30.10 -15.56 20.83
CA SER A 358 31.43 -16.19 20.88
C SER A 358 31.41 -17.73 20.89
N ARG A 359 30.28 -18.34 21.28
CA ARG A 359 30.06 -19.79 21.31
C ARG A 359 29.33 -20.30 20.07
N GLU A 360 29.13 -19.46 19.06
CA GLU A 360 28.39 -19.80 17.83
C GLU A 360 26.97 -20.31 18.14
N ARG A 361 26.33 -19.75 19.17
CA ARG A 361 24.95 -20.09 19.59
C ARG A 361 23.88 -19.20 18.94
N ILE A 362 24.29 -18.24 18.13
CA ILE A 362 23.40 -17.29 17.45
C ILE A 362 23.55 -17.47 15.94
N ARG A 363 22.42 -17.68 15.27
CA ARG A 363 22.32 -17.75 13.82
C ARG A 363 21.35 -16.68 13.33
N PHE A 364 21.70 -16.05 12.21
CA PHE A 364 20.85 -15.06 11.55
C PHE A 364 20.30 -15.62 10.24
N GLU A 365 19.03 -15.39 9.98
CA GLU A 365 18.35 -15.81 8.75
C GLU A 365 17.66 -14.61 8.10
N LEU A 366 17.73 -14.53 6.77
CA LEU A 366 17.05 -13.48 6.03
C LEU A 366 15.60 -13.90 5.74
N GLY A 367 14.65 -13.07 6.13
CA GLY A 367 13.24 -13.24 5.80
C GLY A 367 12.31 -12.59 6.82
N TYR A 368 11.02 -12.92 6.75
CA TYR A 368 10.01 -12.41 7.66
C TYR A 368 9.46 -13.55 8.52
N LEU A 369 9.37 -13.31 9.82
CA LEU A 369 8.76 -14.23 10.77
C LEU A 369 7.73 -13.45 11.59
N LYS A 370 6.47 -13.87 11.54
CA LYS A 370 5.38 -13.21 12.28
C LYS A 370 5.55 -13.34 13.78
N GLN A 371 5.80 -14.56 14.26
CA GLN A 371 5.85 -14.86 15.68
C GLN A 371 6.84 -15.97 16.00
N GLY A 372 7.78 -15.67 16.89
CA GLY A 372 8.78 -16.58 17.39
C GLY A 372 8.19 -17.71 18.25
N PHE A 373 8.99 -18.76 18.38
CA PHE A 373 8.64 -19.95 19.16
C PHE A 373 9.90 -20.57 19.77
N HIS A 374 9.71 -21.27 20.89
CA HIS A 374 10.72 -22.08 21.55
C HIS A 374 10.43 -23.56 21.32
N TRP A 375 11.32 -24.25 20.63
CA TRP A 375 11.27 -25.70 20.47
C TRP A 375 12.03 -26.38 21.62
N VAL A 376 11.29 -26.87 22.61
CA VAL A 376 11.84 -27.34 23.88
C VAL A 376 12.73 -28.58 23.71
N SER A 377 12.31 -29.55 22.89
CA SER A 377 13.05 -30.82 22.72
C SER A 377 14.42 -30.60 22.05
N GLU A 378 14.50 -29.66 21.11
CA GLU A 378 15.72 -29.35 20.35
C GLU A 378 16.52 -28.19 20.95
N LYS A 379 16.07 -27.65 22.08
CA LYS A 379 16.66 -26.48 22.74
C LYS A 379 16.93 -25.35 21.75
N THR A 380 15.98 -25.06 20.86
CA THR A 380 16.13 -24.06 19.81
C THR A 380 15.06 -23.00 19.95
N VAL A 381 15.47 -21.74 19.99
CA VAL A 381 14.58 -20.57 20.04
C VAL A 381 14.67 -19.85 18.71
N VAL A 382 13.52 -19.62 18.07
CA VAL A 382 13.42 -18.85 16.84
C VAL A 382 12.68 -17.55 17.15
N LEU A 383 13.27 -16.42 16.76
CA LEU A 383 12.72 -15.09 17.04
C LEU A 383 12.81 -14.19 15.82
N SER A 384 11.83 -13.30 15.69
CA SER A 384 11.92 -12.18 14.78
C SER A 384 12.68 -11.01 15.42
N VAL A 385 13.33 -10.18 14.60
CA VAL A 385 13.85 -8.87 15.05
C VAL A 385 12.72 -8.00 15.63
N GLY A 386 11.50 -8.12 15.09
CA GLY A 386 10.32 -7.42 15.60
C GLY A 386 10.05 -7.71 17.07
N GLU A 387 10.11 -8.98 17.48
CA GLU A 387 9.88 -9.37 18.87
C GLU A 387 10.97 -8.91 19.82
N LEU A 388 12.24 -8.91 19.39
CA LEU A 388 13.37 -8.41 20.19
C LEU A 388 13.18 -6.93 20.55
N PHE A 389 12.71 -6.12 19.59
CA PHE A 389 12.56 -4.67 19.76
C PHE A 389 11.12 -4.19 20.03
N ARG A 390 10.15 -5.11 20.18
CA ARG A 390 8.69 -4.80 20.25
C ARG A 390 8.20 -3.95 19.08
N ARG A 391 8.62 -4.28 17.88
CA ARG A 391 8.25 -3.57 16.65
C ARG A 391 7.30 -4.42 15.83
N THR A 392 6.22 -3.79 15.34
CA THR A 392 5.43 -4.35 14.25
C THR A 392 6.25 -4.26 12.98
N GLN A 393 6.63 -5.40 12.40
CA GLN A 393 7.34 -5.42 11.13
C GLN A 393 6.35 -5.04 10.01
N LEU A 394 6.66 -3.98 9.27
CA LEU A 394 5.90 -3.61 8.07
C LEU A 394 6.42 -4.44 6.90
N ARG A 395 5.51 -5.18 6.27
CA ARG A 395 5.79 -6.02 5.10
C ARG A 395 5.98 -5.15 3.86
N ARG A 396 6.98 -5.49 3.04
CA ARG A 396 7.10 -4.99 1.66
C ARG A 396 6.25 -5.87 0.76
N ARG A 397 5.11 -5.37 0.28
CA ARG A 397 4.25 -6.14 -0.62
C ARG A 397 4.65 -5.81 -2.05
N GLN A 398 5.20 -6.79 -2.78
CA GLN A 398 5.38 -6.65 -4.22
C GLN A 398 4.01 -6.69 -4.90
N LEU A 399 3.37 -5.52 -5.09
CA LEU A 399 2.21 -5.39 -5.96
C LEU A 399 2.64 -5.46 -7.43
N ARG A 400 1.70 -5.84 -8.31
CA ARG A 400 1.96 -5.80 -9.76
C ARG A 400 2.19 -4.35 -10.19
N GLN A 401 3.21 -4.14 -11.03
CA GLN A 401 3.51 -2.84 -11.60
C GLN A 401 2.35 -2.40 -12.51
N LYS A 402 1.71 -1.28 -12.15
CA LYS A 402 0.68 -0.62 -12.96
C LYS A 402 1.31 0.49 -13.79
N GLY A 403 0.77 0.72 -14.99
CA GLY A 403 1.19 1.86 -15.82
C GLY A 403 1.00 3.20 -15.10
N LYS A 404 1.83 4.19 -15.42
CA LYS A 404 1.56 5.57 -14.99
C LYS A 404 0.35 6.07 -15.78
N PRO A 405 -0.71 6.57 -15.13
CA PRO A 405 -1.76 7.28 -15.85
C PRO A 405 -1.08 8.46 -16.56
N LEU A 406 -1.16 8.51 -17.88
CA LEU A 406 -0.76 9.71 -18.60
C LEU A 406 -1.66 10.85 -18.11
N ASN A 407 -1.04 11.88 -17.52
CA ASN A 407 -1.75 13.06 -17.03
C ASN A 407 -2.42 13.78 -18.20
N SER A 408 -3.68 13.42 -18.46
CA SER A 408 -4.59 14.11 -19.37
C SER A 408 -5.09 15.41 -18.72
N PHE A 409 -4.16 16.25 -18.27
CA PHE A 409 -4.45 17.56 -17.69
C PHE A 409 -5.07 18.54 -18.71
N THR A 410 -5.21 18.09 -19.96
CA THR A 410 -5.59 18.89 -21.13
C THR A 410 -6.76 18.31 -21.92
N GLU A 411 -7.59 17.45 -21.32
CA GLU A 411 -8.86 17.06 -21.94
C GLU A 411 -9.88 18.20 -21.84
N LEU A 412 -10.07 18.91 -22.95
CA LEU A 412 -11.11 19.92 -23.12
C LEU A 412 -12.39 19.26 -23.64
N LYS A 413 -13.44 19.25 -22.82
CA LYS A 413 -14.77 18.78 -23.24
C LYS A 413 -15.57 19.91 -23.87
N ASN A 414 -16.37 19.60 -24.89
CA ASN A 414 -17.26 20.58 -25.52
C ASN A 414 -18.18 21.21 -24.45
N GLY A 415 -18.24 22.54 -24.41
CA GLY A 415 -19.01 23.31 -23.44
C GLY A 415 -18.23 23.76 -22.20
N GLU A 416 -16.98 23.31 -22.01
CA GLU A 416 -16.12 23.80 -20.94
C GLU A 416 -15.68 25.25 -21.15
N LEU A 417 -15.39 25.95 -20.04
CA LEU A 417 -14.89 27.31 -20.08
C LEU A 417 -13.38 27.32 -20.32
N VAL A 418 -12.94 28.20 -21.20
CA VAL A 418 -11.53 28.40 -21.55
C VAL A 418 -11.19 29.88 -21.47
N VAL A 419 -9.94 30.19 -21.22
CA VAL A 419 -9.39 31.54 -21.21
C VAL A 419 -8.56 31.71 -22.47
N HIS A 420 -8.96 32.63 -23.33
CA HIS A 420 -8.13 33.07 -24.46
C HIS A 420 -7.30 34.29 -24.02
N LEU A 421 -5.98 34.23 -24.18
CA LEU A 421 -5.04 35.22 -23.64
C LEU A 421 -5.38 36.68 -24.04
N ALA A 422 -5.85 36.88 -25.28
CA ALA A 422 -6.22 38.20 -25.81
C ALA A 422 -7.68 38.62 -25.53
N HIS A 423 -8.60 37.66 -25.38
CA HIS A 423 -10.04 37.91 -25.52
C HIS A 423 -10.84 37.58 -24.25
N GLY A 424 -10.22 36.90 -23.28
CA GLY A 424 -10.84 36.57 -21.99
C GLY A 424 -11.54 35.23 -21.99
N ILE A 425 -12.53 35.08 -21.11
CA ILE A 425 -13.20 33.81 -20.85
C ILE A 425 -14.22 33.52 -21.97
N GLY A 426 -14.02 32.39 -22.65
CA GLY A 426 -14.90 31.83 -23.68
C GLY A 426 -15.34 30.41 -23.34
N ARG A 427 -16.13 29.80 -24.22
CA ARG A 427 -16.62 28.42 -24.12
C ARG A 427 -16.10 27.60 -25.28
N TYR A 428 -15.44 26.50 -25.00
CA TYR A 428 -14.93 25.59 -26.03
C TYR A 428 -16.08 24.87 -26.74
N ARG A 429 -16.01 24.76 -28.08
CA ARG A 429 -17.04 24.15 -28.92
C ARG A 429 -16.56 22.97 -29.78
N GLY A 430 -15.32 22.53 -29.61
CA GLY A 430 -14.71 21.44 -30.39
C GLY A 430 -13.67 21.96 -31.38
N MET A 431 -13.23 21.07 -32.27
CA MET A 431 -12.34 21.38 -33.38
C MET A 431 -13.13 21.33 -34.69
N GLU A 432 -12.83 22.25 -35.60
CA GLU A 432 -13.37 22.30 -36.95
C GLU A 432 -12.20 22.38 -37.95
N LEU A 433 -12.31 21.64 -39.06
CA LEU A 433 -11.38 21.75 -40.19
C LEU A 433 -11.81 22.93 -41.06
N LEU A 434 -10.92 23.92 -41.20
CA LEU A 434 -11.15 25.09 -42.04
C LEU A 434 -10.18 25.09 -43.21
N GLU A 435 -10.69 25.40 -44.39
CA GLU A 435 -9.88 25.57 -45.59
C GLU A 435 -9.31 26.98 -45.63
N LYS A 436 -7.98 27.11 -45.68
CA LYS A 436 -7.29 28.39 -45.78
C LYS A 436 -6.17 28.29 -46.82
N GLU A 437 -6.26 29.11 -47.87
CA GLU A 437 -5.26 29.21 -48.93
C GLU A 437 -4.86 27.85 -49.58
N GLY A 438 -5.81 26.92 -49.69
CA GLY A 438 -5.63 25.62 -50.36
C GLY A 438 -5.13 24.47 -49.47
N TYR A 439 -4.98 24.70 -48.16
CA TYR A 439 -4.69 23.67 -47.18
C TYR A 439 -5.79 23.60 -46.11
N MET A 440 -6.07 22.37 -45.64
CA MET A 440 -7.01 22.13 -44.54
C MET A 440 -6.27 22.26 -43.21
N GLU A 441 -6.69 23.19 -42.37
CA GLU A 441 -6.09 23.43 -41.05
C GLU A 441 -7.14 23.27 -39.94
N GLU A 442 -6.80 22.50 -38.91
CA GLU A 442 -7.65 22.30 -37.74
C GLU A 442 -7.66 23.54 -36.84
N HIS A 443 -8.85 23.96 -36.43
CA HIS A 443 -9.06 25.12 -35.56
C HIS A 443 -9.92 24.75 -34.35
N LEU A 444 -9.49 25.17 -33.16
CA LEU A 444 -10.32 25.18 -31.96
C LEU A 444 -11.37 26.28 -32.06
N VAL A 445 -12.63 25.93 -31.80
CA VAL A 445 -13.76 26.87 -31.79
C VAL A 445 -14.03 27.33 -30.36
N VAL A 446 -13.95 28.65 -30.12
CA VAL A 446 -14.24 29.26 -28.82
C VAL A 446 -15.35 30.29 -28.94
N GLU A 447 -16.44 30.10 -28.20
CA GLU A 447 -17.62 30.97 -28.17
C GLU A 447 -17.56 31.99 -27.01
N PHE A 448 -17.83 33.26 -27.31
CA PHE A 448 -17.81 34.38 -26.38
C PHE A 448 -19.22 34.97 -26.17
N HIS A 449 -19.33 36.01 -25.35
CA HIS A 449 -20.62 36.67 -25.09
C HIS A 449 -21.25 37.16 -26.41
N GLY A 450 -22.55 36.87 -26.59
CA GLY A 450 -23.28 37.24 -27.80
C GLY A 450 -23.10 36.24 -28.95
N GLN A 451 -22.75 34.98 -28.64
CA GLN A 451 -22.55 33.90 -29.62
C GLN A 451 -21.44 34.15 -30.64
N THR A 452 -20.54 35.10 -30.37
CA THR A 452 -19.37 35.37 -31.23
C THR A 452 -18.37 34.22 -31.12
N ARG A 453 -17.99 33.62 -32.25
CA ARG A 453 -17.01 32.52 -32.29
C ARG A 453 -15.65 33.03 -32.76
N ILE A 454 -14.60 32.53 -32.13
CA ILE A 454 -13.21 32.71 -32.57
C ILE A 454 -12.65 31.34 -32.89
N TYR A 455 -11.98 31.27 -34.03
CA TYR A 455 -11.29 30.08 -34.52
C TYR A 455 -9.80 30.25 -34.22
N VAL A 456 -9.28 29.42 -33.32
CA VAL A 456 -7.88 29.43 -32.92
C VAL A 456 -7.20 28.25 -33.63
N PRO A 457 -6.19 28.49 -34.49
CA PRO A 457 -5.46 27.39 -35.13
C PRO A 457 -4.91 26.41 -34.09
N ALA A 458 -4.97 25.10 -34.36
CA ALA A 458 -4.42 24.07 -33.47
C ALA A 458 -2.92 24.28 -33.22
N THR A 459 -2.20 24.87 -34.18
CA THR A 459 -0.80 25.29 -34.06
C THR A 459 -0.56 26.37 -33.00
N ARG A 460 -1.60 27.11 -32.59
CA ARG A 460 -1.57 28.17 -31.57
C ARG A 460 -2.47 27.88 -30.37
N ILE A 461 -2.54 26.60 -29.98
CA ILE A 461 -3.31 26.14 -28.82
C ILE A 461 -2.81 26.77 -27.50
N ASP A 462 -1.56 27.22 -27.44
CA ASP A 462 -0.95 27.91 -26.30
C ASP A 462 -1.70 29.19 -25.87
N LEU A 463 -2.47 29.79 -26.79
CA LEU A 463 -3.30 30.96 -26.52
C LEU A 463 -4.56 30.65 -25.70
N VAL A 464 -4.93 29.37 -25.58
CA VAL A 464 -6.17 28.90 -24.96
C VAL A 464 -5.83 27.98 -23.79
N GLN A 465 -6.29 28.33 -22.59
CA GLN A 465 -6.13 27.51 -21.40
C GLN A 465 -7.49 27.17 -20.78
N LYS A 466 -7.62 26.00 -20.15
CA LYS A 466 -8.84 25.65 -19.41
C LYS A 466 -9.06 26.62 -18.26
N TYR A 467 -10.27 27.16 -18.12
CA TYR A 467 -10.59 28.05 -17.00
C TYR A 467 -10.77 27.23 -15.71
N ILE A 468 -9.97 27.54 -14.70
CA ILE A 468 -10.05 26.96 -13.35
C ILE A 468 -10.39 28.09 -12.37
N GLY A 469 -11.57 28.02 -11.74
CA GLY A 469 -12.07 29.09 -10.85
C GLY A 469 -12.42 28.57 -9.45
N GLY A 470 -12.06 29.33 -8.41
CA GLY A 470 -12.26 28.95 -7.00
C GLY A 470 -13.63 29.30 -6.37
N ARG A 471 -14.62 29.78 -7.14
CA ARG A 471 -15.95 30.16 -6.63
C ARG A 471 -17.05 29.35 -7.32
N LYS A 472 -18.13 29.02 -6.59
CA LYS A 472 -19.34 28.35 -7.12
C LYS A 472 -20.12 29.18 -8.16
N VAL A 473 -19.73 30.43 -8.41
CA VAL A 473 -20.38 31.33 -9.38
C VAL A 473 -19.68 31.18 -10.73
N ARG A 474 -20.42 30.78 -11.76
CA ARG A 474 -19.90 30.70 -13.14
C ARG A 474 -19.57 32.11 -13.64
N PRO A 475 -18.34 32.37 -14.12
CA PRO A 475 -17.98 33.68 -14.66
C PRO A 475 -18.77 33.98 -15.94
N ALA A 476 -19.02 35.26 -16.19
CA ALA A 476 -19.61 35.69 -17.45
C ALA A 476 -18.62 35.53 -18.61
N LEU A 477 -19.13 35.19 -19.80
CA LEU A 477 -18.32 35.17 -21.02
C LEU A 477 -17.83 36.58 -21.35
N ALA A 478 -16.60 36.69 -21.79
CA ALA A 478 -16.01 37.97 -22.17
C ALA A 478 -16.66 38.50 -23.46
N ARG A 479 -16.74 39.83 -23.57
CA ARG A 479 -17.16 40.52 -24.81
C ARG A 479 -15.93 40.85 -25.65
N ILE A 480 -15.91 40.39 -26.90
CA ILE A 480 -14.84 40.70 -27.85
C ILE A 480 -14.79 42.21 -28.11
N GLY A 481 -13.59 42.79 -28.06
CA GLY A 481 -13.37 44.23 -28.25
C GLY A 481 -13.65 45.11 -27.01
N GLY A 482 -14.07 44.54 -25.88
CA GLY A 482 -14.28 45.28 -24.64
C GLY A 482 -12.99 45.57 -23.86
N LYS A 483 -12.92 46.73 -23.17
CA LYS A 483 -11.80 47.08 -22.28
C LYS A 483 -11.79 46.32 -20.95
N THR A 484 -12.86 45.62 -20.62
CA THR A 484 -13.02 44.93 -19.33
C THR A 484 -11.94 43.88 -19.09
N TRP A 485 -11.63 43.05 -20.10
CA TRP A 485 -10.58 42.03 -20.00
C TRP A 485 -9.19 42.67 -19.85
N GLN A 486 -8.91 43.72 -20.63
CA GLN A 486 -7.63 44.45 -20.54
C GLN A 486 -7.43 45.07 -19.15
N ASN A 487 -8.47 45.67 -18.58
CA ASN A 487 -8.43 46.25 -17.24
C ASN A 487 -8.25 45.17 -16.15
N GLN A 488 -8.96 44.05 -16.26
CA GLN A 488 -8.80 42.91 -15.35
C GLN A 488 -7.39 42.31 -15.43
N LYS A 489 -6.86 42.15 -16.64
CA LYS A 489 -5.48 41.70 -16.88
C LYS A 489 -4.46 42.66 -16.28
N LYS A 490 -4.65 43.97 -16.44
CA LYS A 490 -3.76 45.00 -15.86
C LYS A 490 -3.81 44.98 -14.33
N ALA A 491 -4.99 44.92 -13.73
CA ALA A 491 -5.15 44.85 -12.27
C ALA A 491 -4.52 43.58 -11.69
N ALA A 492 -4.72 42.43 -12.34
CA ALA A 492 -4.07 41.19 -11.96
C ALA A 492 -2.53 41.29 -12.07
N ALA A 493 -2.02 41.89 -13.15
CA ALA A 493 -0.58 42.10 -13.34
C ALA A 493 0.03 42.98 -12.23
N THR A 494 -0.64 44.05 -11.81
CA THR A 494 -0.19 44.88 -10.69
C THR A 494 -0.17 44.10 -9.37
N ALA A 495 -1.25 43.38 -9.05
CA ALA A 495 -1.31 42.57 -7.83
C ALA A 495 -0.25 41.46 -7.79
N VAL A 496 0.09 40.87 -8.95
CA VAL A 496 1.19 39.90 -9.07
C VAL A 496 2.55 40.57 -8.88
N ALA A 497 2.74 41.77 -9.43
CA ALA A 497 3.98 42.53 -9.26
C ALA A 497 4.24 42.94 -7.81
N ASP A 498 3.22 43.42 -7.10
CA ASP A 498 3.33 43.79 -5.67
C ASP A 498 3.70 42.56 -4.83
N MET A 499 3.04 41.42 -5.08
CA MET A 499 3.36 40.16 -4.42
C MET A 499 4.79 39.68 -4.74
N ALA A 500 5.23 39.81 -5.99
CA ALA A 500 6.59 39.44 -6.37
C ALA A 500 7.63 40.32 -5.68
N ALA A 501 7.35 41.62 -5.49
CA ALA A 501 8.25 42.54 -4.79
C ALA A 501 8.43 42.14 -3.31
N GLU A 502 7.33 41.88 -2.59
CA GLU A 502 7.37 41.41 -1.18
C GLU A 502 8.20 40.11 -1.04
N LEU A 503 8.05 39.21 -2.01
CA LEU A 503 8.72 37.92 -2.02
C LEU A 503 10.22 38.03 -2.32
N VAL A 504 10.60 38.89 -3.26
CA VAL A 504 12.02 39.16 -3.57
C VAL A 504 12.72 39.82 -2.38
N GLU A 505 12.04 40.70 -1.65
CA GLU A 505 12.59 41.33 -0.44
C GLU A 505 12.85 40.30 0.68
N LEU A 506 11.93 39.35 0.87
CA LEU A 506 12.11 38.23 1.80
C LEU A 506 13.31 37.36 1.39
N GLN A 507 13.43 37.01 0.11
CA GLN A 507 14.56 36.22 -0.40
C GLN A 507 15.89 36.96 -0.30
N ALA A 508 15.93 38.26 -0.62
CA ALA A 508 17.12 39.09 -0.46
C ALA A 508 17.61 39.10 1.00
N THR A 509 16.67 39.16 1.95
CA THR A 509 16.99 39.08 3.38
C THR A 509 17.57 37.72 3.78
N ARG A 510 17.05 36.62 3.22
CA ARG A 510 17.55 35.25 3.46
C ARG A 510 18.91 35.02 2.81
N MET A 511 19.12 35.45 1.58
CA MET A 511 20.40 35.31 0.85
C MET A 511 21.54 36.13 1.46
N ALA A 512 21.22 37.26 2.10
CA ALA A 512 22.21 38.11 2.75
C ALA A 512 22.76 37.53 4.07
N ARG A 513 22.16 36.47 4.61
CA ARG A 513 22.56 35.83 5.87
C ARG A 513 23.07 34.41 5.61
N PRO A 514 24.21 33.99 6.21
CA PRO A 514 24.66 32.62 6.11
C PRO A 514 23.68 31.70 6.86
N GLY A 515 23.27 30.61 6.22
CA GLY A 515 22.44 29.55 6.78
C GLY A 515 23.25 28.48 7.51
N ILE A 516 22.57 27.39 7.85
CA ILE A 516 23.17 26.19 8.45
C ILE A 516 23.66 25.30 7.31
N THR A 517 24.85 24.74 7.46
CA THR A 517 25.41 23.77 6.50
C THR A 517 25.49 22.41 7.17
N PHE A 518 24.64 21.49 6.74
CA PHE A 518 24.59 20.12 7.25
C PHE A 518 25.74 19.27 6.67
N GLN A 519 26.16 18.24 7.41
CA GLN A 519 27.25 17.35 6.97
C GLN A 519 26.81 16.45 5.82
N LEU A 520 27.76 15.84 5.10
CA LEU A 520 27.47 14.78 4.12
C LEU A 520 26.88 13.55 4.83
N ASP A 521 26.20 12.69 4.06
CA ASP A 521 25.51 11.54 4.61
C ASP A 521 26.49 10.56 5.29
N SER A 522 26.22 10.23 6.55
CA SER A 522 26.96 9.25 7.32
C SER A 522 26.56 7.81 6.96
N VAL A 523 27.26 6.83 7.55
CA VAL A 523 26.86 5.42 7.47
C VAL A 523 25.45 5.22 8.02
N TRP A 524 25.11 5.88 9.13
CA TRP A 524 23.77 5.82 9.72
C TRP A 524 22.69 6.41 8.82
N GLN A 525 22.98 7.50 8.10
CA GLN A 525 22.04 8.05 7.12
C GLN A 525 21.79 7.05 5.98
N ASN A 526 22.83 6.40 5.46
CA ASN A 526 22.70 5.40 4.40
C ASN A 526 21.90 4.16 4.87
N GLU A 527 22.15 3.71 6.11
CA GLU A 527 21.38 2.63 6.72
C GLU A 527 19.91 3.03 6.93
N PHE A 528 19.66 4.24 7.44
CA PHE A 528 18.31 4.76 7.62
C PHE A 528 17.55 4.79 6.28
N ASP A 529 18.19 5.27 5.22
CA ASP A 529 17.60 5.32 3.89
C ASP A 529 17.32 3.91 3.34
N ALA A 530 18.27 2.97 3.50
CA ALA A 530 18.15 1.59 3.05
C ALA A 530 17.14 0.75 3.84
N SER A 531 16.85 1.12 5.10
CA SER A 531 15.88 0.42 5.94
C SER A 531 14.42 0.78 5.61
N PHE A 532 14.17 1.59 4.58
CA PHE A 532 12.83 1.93 4.16
C PHE A 532 12.15 0.68 3.56
N PRO A 533 10.96 0.26 4.07
CA PRO A 533 10.34 -0.99 3.65
C PRO A 533 9.69 -0.93 2.26
N TYR A 534 9.71 0.21 1.58
CA TYR A 534 9.05 0.40 0.29
C TYR A 534 10.06 0.84 -0.78
N ASP A 535 9.74 0.60 -2.04
CA ASP A 535 10.51 1.15 -3.16
C ASP A 535 10.21 2.63 -3.34
N GLU A 536 11.26 3.46 -3.36
CA GLU A 536 11.12 4.86 -3.66
C GLU A 536 10.80 5.09 -5.14
N THR A 537 9.89 6.02 -5.40
CA THR A 537 9.61 6.48 -6.76
C THR A 537 10.73 7.40 -7.26
N ALA A 538 10.87 7.53 -8.58
CA ALA A 538 11.92 8.36 -9.17
C ALA A 538 11.86 9.84 -8.71
N ASP A 539 10.65 10.38 -8.56
CA ASP A 539 10.40 11.73 -8.04
C ASP A 539 10.63 11.85 -6.53
N GLN A 540 10.45 10.77 -5.74
CA GLN A 540 10.88 10.74 -4.34
C GLN A 540 12.41 10.82 -4.25
N LEU A 541 13.13 10.01 -5.03
CA LEU A 541 14.59 10.02 -5.05
C LEU A 541 15.15 11.38 -5.46
N GLU A 542 14.61 11.99 -6.52
CA GLU A 542 14.97 13.34 -6.95
C GLU A 542 14.69 14.37 -5.84
N SER A 543 13.51 14.32 -5.21
CA SER A 543 13.16 15.21 -4.10
C SER A 543 14.08 15.06 -2.89
N ILE A 544 14.51 13.83 -2.58
CA ILE A 544 15.43 13.56 -1.47
C ILE A 544 16.80 14.17 -1.75
N VAL A 545 17.32 13.99 -2.96
CA VAL A 545 18.61 14.58 -3.38
C VAL A 545 18.54 16.11 -3.32
N ASP A 546 17.51 16.70 -3.93
CA ASP A 546 17.25 18.14 -3.90
C ASP A 546 17.26 18.73 -2.48
N ILE A 547 16.56 18.08 -1.55
CA ILE A 547 16.50 18.53 -0.15
C ILE A 547 17.87 18.39 0.53
N LYS A 548 18.57 17.27 0.32
CA LYS A 548 19.89 17.04 0.92
C LYS A 548 20.93 18.02 0.40
N ASP A 549 20.88 18.37 -0.89
CA ASP A 549 21.74 19.36 -1.52
C ASP A 549 21.47 20.77 -0.98
N ASP A 550 20.20 21.15 -0.81
CA ASP A 550 19.83 22.41 -0.16
C ASP A 550 20.34 22.48 1.27
N MET A 551 20.20 21.40 2.05
CA MET A 551 20.73 21.30 3.42
C MET A 551 22.26 21.38 3.46
N HIS A 552 22.96 20.95 2.41
CA HIS A 552 24.41 21.10 2.33
C HIS A 552 24.84 22.51 1.89
N SER A 553 23.90 23.35 1.47
CA SER A 553 24.19 24.71 1.03
C SER A 553 24.59 25.63 2.19
N THR A 554 25.16 26.78 1.84
CA THR A 554 25.40 27.88 2.80
C THR A 554 24.19 28.81 2.91
N ARG A 555 23.14 28.54 2.13
CA ARG A 555 21.89 29.32 2.11
C ARG A 555 20.81 28.56 2.88
N PRO A 556 20.01 29.23 3.73
CA PRO A 556 18.92 28.56 4.45
C PRO A 556 17.86 28.02 3.48
N MET A 557 17.58 26.72 3.54
CA MET A 557 16.56 26.06 2.71
C MET A 557 15.15 26.63 2.96
N ASP A 558 14.38 26.85 1.89
CA ASP A 558 12.93 27.10 1.94
C ASP A 558 12.23 26.34 0.82
N ARG A 559 12.02 25.04 1.05
CA ARG A 559 11.48 24.14 0.03
C ARG A 559 10.06 23.72 0.35
N LEU A 560 9.24 23.63 -0.69
CA LEU A 560 7.90 23.06 -0.62
C LEU A 560 7.87 21.70 -1.34
N LEU A 561 7.58 20.65 -0.58
CA LEU A 561 7.32 19.31 -1.08
C LEU A 561 5.82 19.14 -1.32
N CYS A 562 5.42 19.02 -2.58
CA CYS A 562 4.04 18.78 -2.99
C CYS A 562 3.85 17.33 -3.39
N GLY A 563 2.70 16.73 -3.04
CA GLY A 563 2.32 15.40 -3.52
C GLY A 563 1.03 14.94 -2.89
N ASP A 564 0.28 14.05 -3.52
CA ASP A 564 -1.01 13.58 -2.98
C ASP A 564 -0.84 12.82 -1.64
N VAL A 565 -1.94 12.60 -0.92
CA VAL A 565 -1.94 11.80 0.31
C VAL A 565 -1.46 10.38 -0.01
N GLY A 566 -0.47 9.91 0.75
CA GLY A 566 0.15 8.60 0.54
C GLY A 566 1.33 8.58 -0.43
N PHE A 567 1.75 9.72 -1.01
CA PHE A 567 2.88 9.76 -1.95
C PHE A 567 4.25 9.79 -1.25
N GLY A 568 4.32 9.45 0.03
CA GLY A 568 5.60 9.37 0.77
C GLY A 568 6.19 10.72 1.20
N LYS A 569 5.43 11.82 1.21
CA LYS A 569 5.89 13.13 1.72
C LYS A 569 6.56 13.04 3.10
N THR A 570 5.96 12.25 4.00
CA THR A 570 6.46 12.04 5.35
C THR A 570 7.81 11.32 5.36
N GLU A 571 8.05 10.36 4.47
CA GLU A 571 9.34 9.66 4.36
C GLU A 571 10.45 10.62 3.94
N VAL A 572 10.19 11.43 2.91
CA VAL A 572 11.14 12.45 2.44
C VAL A 572 11.48 13.43 3.57
N ALA A 573 10.49 13.86 4.35
CA ALA A 573 10.68 14.72 5.51
C ALA A 573 11.46 14.04 6.65
N MET A 574 11.22 12.75 6.89
CA MET A 574 11.94 11.98 7.90
C MET A 574 13.42 11.83 7.55
N ARG A 575 13.78 11.65 6.27
CA ARG A 575 15.20 11.62 5.83
C ARG A 575 15.90 12.96 6.04
N ALA A 576 15.22 14.06 5.74
CA ALA A 576 15.74 15.41 6.04
C ALA A 576 15.91 15.62 7.55
N ALA A 577 14.93 15.19 8.35
CA ALA A 577 15.01 15.26 9.81
C ALA A 577 16.17 14.41 10.36
N PHE A 578 16.36 13.19 9.84
CA PHE A 578 17.45 12.32 10.24
C PHE A 578 18.81 12.96 9.96
N LYS A 579 19.01 13.53 8.76
CA LYS A 579 20.24 14.24 8.39
C LYS A 579 20.55 15.41 9.32
N ALA A 580 19.51 16.15 9.71
CA ALA A 580 19.66 17.27 10.64
C ALA A 580 20.12 16.79 12.03
N VAL A 581 19.51 15.72 12.55
CA VAL A 581 19.89 15.11 13.83
C VAL A 581 21.30 14.52 13.78
N ASP A 582 21.63 13.78 12.72
CA ASP A 582 22.96 13.20 12.49
C ASP A 582 24.06 14.27 12.41
N SER A 583 23.72 15.48 11.95
CA SER A 583 24.60 16.65 11.97
C SER A 583 24.65 17.40 13.32
N GLY A 584 23.96 16.92 14.36
CA GLY A 584 23.94 17.51 15.71
C GLY A 584 22.95 18.65 15.91
N TYR A 585 21.89 18.73 15.09
CA TYR A 585 20.84 19.75 15.21
C TYR A 585 19.48 19.16 15.61
N GLN A 586 18.70 19.95 16.33
CA GLN A 586 17.33 19.61 16.69
C GLN A 586 16.36 19.88 15.52
N VAL A 587 15.28 19.10 15.45
CA VAL A 587 14.23 19.21 14.44
C VAL A 587 12.87 19.49 15.07
N ALA A 588 12.12 20.42 14.49
CA ALA A 588 10.74 20.69 14.88
C ALA A 588 9.77 20.32 13.76
N VAL A 589 8.82 19.43 14.03
CA VAL A 589 7.76 19.03 13.10
C VAL A 589 6.43 19.62 13.57
N LEU A 590 5.92 20.59 12.82
CA LEU A 590 4.67 21.27 13.09
C LEU A 590 3.52 20.73 12.26
N VAL A 591 2.44 20.38 12.95
CA VAL A 591 1.24 19.80 12.35
C VAL A 591 -0.04 20.49 12.87
N PRO A 592 -1.14 20.52 12.09
CA PRO A 592 -2.28 21.36 12.44
C PRO A 592 -3.19 20.77 13.52
N THR A 593 -3.20 19.45 13.70
CA THR A 593 -4.09 18.75 14.64
C THR A 593 -3.33 17.83 15.59
N THR A 594 -3.92 17.57 16.76
CA THR A 594 -3.38 16.64 17.77
C THR A 594 -3.34 15.20 17.27
N VAL A 595 -4.29 14.80 16.42
CA VAL A 595 -4.30 13.49 15.75
C VAL A 595 -3.12 13.34 14.80
N LEU A 596 -2.85 14.34 13.94
CA LEU A 596 -1.67 14.31 13.07
C LEU A 596 -0.38 14.34 13.88
N ALA A 597 -0.35 15.04 15.01
CA ALA A 597 0.82 15.04 15.90
C ALA A 597 1.10 13.66 16.45
N GLU A 598 0.04 12.90 16.78
CA GLU A 598 0.20 11.53 17.23
C GLU A 598 0.61 10.59 16.11
N GLN A 599 -0.01 10.70 14.94
CA GLN A 599 0.35 9.91 13.77
C GLN A 599 1.82 10.11 13.39
N HIS A 600 2.27 11.36 13.30
CA HIS A 600 3.68 11.68 13.01
C HIS A 600 4.61 11.24 14.14
N TYR A 601 4.23 11.41 15.41
CA TYR A 601 5.00 10.91 16.55
C TYR A 601 5.22 9.40 16.48
N GLN A 602 4.18 8.61 16.26
CA GLN A 602 4.30 7.16 16.13
C GLN A 602 5.12 6.76 14.91
N THR A 603 4.92 7.45 13.78
CA THR A 603 5.66 7.18 12.53
C THR A 603 7.16 7.46 12.72
N PHE A 604 7.53 8.65 13.21
CA PHE A 604 8.92 9.01 13.46
C PHE A 604 9.56 8.12 14.52
N LYS A 605 8.85 7.87 15.63
CA LYS A 605 9.35 7.00 16.70
C LYS A 605 9.61 5.59 16.20
N SER A 606 8.70 5.02 15.41
CA SER A 606 8.87 3.69 14.82
C SER A 606 10.01 3.66 13.80
N ARG A 607 10.03 4.64 12.87
CA ARG A 607 11.03 4.74 11.79
C ARG A 607 12.45 4.99 12.30
N MET A 608 12.60 5.77 13.38
CA MET A 608 13.88 6.11 14.01
C MET A 608 14.21 5.25 15.24
N ALA A 609 13.38 4.26 15.59
CA ALA A 609 13.58 3.39 16.77
C ALA A 609 14.92 2.64 16.76
N GLN A 610 15.49 2.51 15.57
CA GLN A 610 16.78 1.89 15.29
C GLN A 610 17.97 2.83 15.59
N PHE A 611 17.76 4.08 15.95
CA PHE A 611 18.84 5.02 16.14
C PHE A 611 18.75 5.62 17.54
N PRO A 612 19.87 6.07 18.13
CA PRO A 612 19.86 6.72 19.44
C PRO A 612 19.32 8.16 19.30
N ILE A 613 18.08 8.28 18.83
CA ILE A 613 17.38 9.54 18.54
C ILE A 613 16.15 9.62 19.44
N ASP A 614 16.12 10.65 20.28
CA ASP A 614 15.01 10.90 21.20
C ASP A 614 13.93 11.75 20.51
N VAL A 615 12.79 11.12 20.21
CA VAL A 615 11.60 11.78 19.65
C VAL A 615 10.62 12.10 20.77
N ALA A 616 10.23 13.38 20.88
CA ALA A 616 9.22 13.82 21.83
C ALA A 616 8.00 14.42 21.14
N ARG A 617 6.86 14.38 21.86
CA ARG A 617 5.59 14.95 21.41
C ARG A 617 5.22 16.16 22.26
N LEU A 618 4.76 17.23 21.64
CA LEU A 618 4.13 18.38 22.28
C LEU A 618 2.72 18.59 21.73
N SER A 619 1.77 17.91 22.36
CA SER A 619 0.34 18.00 22.01
C SER A 619 -0.50 18.10 23.29
N ARG A 620 -1.82 18.21 23.13
CA ARG A 620 -2.75 18.21 24.28
C ARG A 620 -2.88 16.83 24.95
N PHE A 621 -2.46 15.76 24.28
CA PHE A 621 -2.50 14.38 24.81
C PHE A 621 -1.35 14.05 25.75
N VAL A 622 -0.40 14.98 25.91
CA VAL A 622 0.74 14.80 26.79
C VAL A 622 0.38 15.38 28.16
N SER A 623 0.63 14.61 29.22
CA SER A 623 0.32 15.06 30.57
C SER A 623 1.15 16.30 30.93
N PRO A 624 0.70 17.17 31.86
CA PRO A 624 1.49 18.33 32.28
C PRO A 624 2.84 17.98 32.89
N ALA A 625 3.04 16.74 33.36
CA ALA A 625 4.32 16.25 33.87
C ALA A 625 5.27 15.94 32.70
N GLU A 626 4.86 15.08 31.77
CA GLU A 626 5.61 14.74 30.55
C GLU A 626 5.91 15.98 29.71
N GLN A 627 4.99 16.94 29.63
CA GLN A 627 5.21 18.18 28.89
C GLN A 627 6.34 19.02 29.50
N ARG A 628 6.42 19.08 30.83
CA ARG A 628 7.52 19.79 31.53
C ARG A 628 8.85 19.09 31.31
N GLU A 629 8.85 17.76 31.32
CA GLU A 629 10.04 16.96 31.01
C GLU A 629 10.49 17.17 29.56
N ALA A 630 9.56 17.15 28.60
CA ALA A 630 9.84 17.41 27.20
C ALA A 630 10.42 18.82 26.98
N LEU A 631 9.85 19.85 27.62
CA LEU A 631 10.40 21.21 27.52
C LEU A 631 11.82 21.33 28.10
N ALA A 632 12.11 20.64 29.21
CA ALA A 632 13.45 20.59 29.77
C ALA A 632 14.43 19.82 28.87
N GLY A 633 13.98 18.71 28.25
CA GLY A 633 14.76 17.94 27.29
C GLY A 633 15.09 18.73 26.02
N ILE A 634 14.12 19.48 25.48
CA ILE A 634 14.33 20.34 24.30
C ILE A 634 15.35 21.44 24.62
N ALA A 635 15.25 22.08 25.79
CA ALA A 635 16.15 23.16 26.19
C ALA A 635 17.58 22.69 26.52
N SER A 636 17.74 21.44 26.96
CA SER A 636 19.04 20.84 27.28
C SER A 636 19.70 20.15 26.08
N GLY A 637 18.96 19.89 25.00
CA GLY A 637 19.45 19.13 23.84
C GLY A 637 19.27 17.63 23.95
N LYS A 638 18.63 17.11 25.01
CA LYS A 638 18.34 15.68 25.15
C LYS A 638 17.35 15.19 24.09
N ILE A 639 16.43 16.06 23.66
CA ILE A 639 15.42 15.72 22.65
C ILE A 639 15.89 16.21 21.29
N ASP A 640 16.01 15.31 20.33
CA ASP A 640 16.47 15.58 18.98
C ASP A 640 15.33 16.03 18.07
N VAL A 641 14.18 15.34 18.13
CA VAL A 641 13.03 15.63 17.29
C VAL A 641 11.81 15.94 18.16
N VAL A 642 11.18 17.09 17.93
CA VAL A 642 9.91 17.44 18.58
C VAL A 642 8.77 17.52 17.56
N ILE A 643 7.70 16.79 17.82
CA ILE A 643 6.51 16.74 16.97
C ILE A 643 5.32 17.30 17.73
N GLY A 644 4.61 18.25 17.13
CA GLY A 644 3.58 18.94 17.90
C GLY A 644 2.76 19.93 17.11
N THR A 645 1.73 20.41 17.78
CA THR A 645 0.82 21.39 17.19
C THR A 645 1.37 22.80 17.35
N HIS A 646 0.49 23.81 17.31
CA HIS A 646 0.80 25.19 17.64
C HIS A 646 1.56 25.37 18.98
N ARG A 647 1.51 24.37 19.88
CA ARG A 647 2.24 24.38 21.16
C ARG A 647 3.76 24.52 21.02
N ILE A 648 4.35 24.05 19.92
CA ILE A 648 5.79 24.21 19.62
C ILE A 648 6.14 25.69 19.43
N ALA A 649 5.23 26.48 18.84
CA ALA A 649 5.45 27.90 18.55
C ALA A 649 5.15 28.84 19.75
N SER A 650 4.96 28.27 20.94
CA SER A 650 4.77 29.05 22.17
C SER A 650 6.09 29.64 22.69
N LYS A 651 6.02 30.79 23.35
CA LYS A 651 7.20 31.57 23.81
C LYS A 651 8.10 30.87 24.83
N ASP A 652 7.57 29.87 25.52
CA ASP A 652 8.26 29.10 26.56
C ASP A 652 9.06 27.92 26.00
N VAL A 653 8.90 27.59 24.71
CA VAL A 653 9.70 26.58 24.04
C VAL A 653 11.02 27.21 23.61
N ARG A 654 12.14 26.68 24.11
CA ARG A 654 13.49 27.14 23.78
C ARG A 654 14.31 25.94 23.31
N PHE A 655 14.73 25.98 22.06
CA PHE A 655 15.63 25.00 21.48
C PHE A 655 17.07 25.33 21.86
N GLN A 656 17.89 24.30 22.07
CA GLN A 656 19.33 24.45 22.24
C GLN A 656 19.99 24.77 20.88
N ASN A 657 19.67 23.99 19.85
CA ASN A 657 20.28 24.11 18.52
C ASN A 657 19.32 23.66 17.39
N LEU A 658 18.26 24.44 17.14
CA LEU A 658 17.28 24.12 16.09
C LEU A 658 17.89 24.30 14.69
N GLY A 659 17.89 23.23 13.89
CA GLY A 659 18.45 23.23 12.53
C GLY A 659 17.41 23.09 11.41
N LEU A 660 16.31 22.38 11.65
CA LEU A 660 15.28 22.13 10.64
C LEU A 660 13.88 22.31 11.22
N VAL A 661 13.01 22.95 10.45
CA VAL A 661 11.56 23.03 10.71
C VAL A 661 10.80 22.38 9.57
N VAL A 662 10.05 21.32 9.89
CA VAL A 662 9.11 20.68 8.97
C VAL A 662 7.71 21.17 9.27
N ILE A 663 6.98 21.66 8.27
CA ILE A 663 5.61 22.16 8.41
C ILE A 663 4.68 21.33 7.52
N ASP A 664 3.77 20.58 8.11
CA ASP A 664 2.79 19.78 7.36
C ASP A 664 1.43 20.49 7.26
N GLU A 665 0.85 20.52 6.06
CA GLU A 665 -0.44 21.15 5.75
C GLU A 665 -0.54 22.63 6.20
N GLU A 666 0.43 23.43 5.76
CA GLU A 666 0.58 24.86 6.10
C GLU A 666 -0.73 25.67 5.96
N GLN A 667 -1.60 25.30 5.01
CA GLN A 667 -2.88 25.98 4.76
C GLN A 667 -3.87 25.90 5.92
N ARG A 668 -3.72 24.96 6.85
CA ARG A 668 -4.63 24.82 8.01
C ARG A 668 -4.22 25.66 9.21
N PHE A 669 -3.04 26.29 9.18
CA PHE A 669 -2.59 27.16 10.28
C PHE A 669 -3.14 28.58 10.16
N GLY A 670 -3.52 29.16 11.29
CA GLY A 670 -3.94 30.56 11.38
C GLY A 670 -2.79 31.55 11.14
N VAL A 671 -3.13 32.80 10.80
CA VAL A 671 -2.18 33.85 10.43
C VAL A 671 -1.16 34.15 11.55
N GLU A 672 -1.60 34.15 12.82
CA GLU A 672 -0.74 34.43 13.98
C GLU A 672 0.39 33.40 14.14
N ILE A 673 0.11 32.12 13.87
CA ILE A 673 1.12 31.05 13.95
C ILE A 673 2.14 31.22 12.83
N LYS A 674 1.69 31.57 11.62
CA LYS A 674 2.56 31.82 10.48
C LYS A 674 3.52 32.99 10.73
N GLU A 675 3.07 34.04 11.38
CA GLU A 675 3.93 35.17 11.77
C GLU A 675 4.96 34.78 12.84
N ARG A 676 4.60 33.93 13.80
CA ARG A 676 5.56 33.42 14.79
C ARG A 676 6.59 32.49 14.15
N LEU A 677 6.16 31.64 13.21
CA LEU A 677 7.04 30.74 12.48
C LEU A 677 8.04 31.51 11.62
N LYS A 678 7.62 32.60 10.97
CA LYS A 678 8.52 33.50 10.22
C LYS A 678 9.73 33.98 11.03
N ASN A 679 9.54 34.22 12.34
CA ASN A 679 10.63 34.68 13.20
C ASN A 679 11.62 33.56 13.56
N VAL A 680 11.12 32.33 13.74
CA VAL A 680 11.93 31.14 14.02
C VAL A 680 12.66 30.66 12.75
N SER A 681 12.04 30.80 11.58
CA SER A 681 12.56 30.36 10.28
C SER A 681 13.61 31.27 9.66
N ASN A 682 14.00 32.38 10.30
CA ASN A 682 14.88 33.37 9.66
C ASN A 682 16.30 32.84 9.37
N ASN A 683 16.80 31.88 10.16
CA ASN A 683 18.16 31.32 10.03
C ASN A 683 18.14 29.78 10.00
N VAL A 684 16.97 29.16 9.89
CA VAL A 684 16.76 27.72 10.04
C VAL A 684 16.18 27.20 8.73
N ASP A 685 16.57 26.00 8.34
CA ASP A 685 16.05 25.36 7.15
C ASP A 685 14.56 25.02 7.33
N VAL A 686 13.75 25.29 6.31
CA VAL A 686 12.31 25.06 6.34
C VAL A 686 11.90 24.14 5.21
N LEU A 687 11.27 23.02 5.57
CA LEU A 687 10.63 22.09 4.65
C LEU A 687 9.12 22.12 4.87
N THR A 688 8.36 22.57 3.87
CA THR A 688 6.90 22.58 3.93
C THR A 688 6.33 21.42 3.14
N LEU A 689 5.36 20.70 3.70
CA LEU A 689 4.65 19.59 3.06
C LEU A 689 3.22 20.01 2.74
N SER A 690 2.75 19.70 1.53
CA SER A 690 1.34 19.93 1.18
C SER A 690 0.79 18.84 0.26
N ALA A 691 -0.45 18.45 0.51
CA ALA A 691 -1.17 17.50 -0.35
C ALA A 691 -1.50 18.08 -1.74
N THR A 692 -1.84 19.37 -1.78
CA THR A 692 -2.31 20.05 -2.99
C THR A 692 -1.37 21.19 -3.35
N PRO A 693 -0.78 21.23 -4.56
CA PRO A 693 -0.07 22.42 -4.99
C PRO A 693 -1.06 23.58 -5.08
N ILE A 694 -0.97 24.53 -4.16
CA ILE A 694 -1.82 25.72 -4.17
C ILE A 694 -1.42 26.51 -5.42
N PRO A 695 -2.35 26.87 -6.33
CA PRO A 695 -2.01 27.51 -7.60
C PRO A 695 -1.12 28.76 -7.48
N ARG A 696 -1.27 29.50 -6.37
CA ARG A 696 -0.45 30.66 -6.02
C ARG A 696 0.98 30.28 -5.64
N THR A 697 1.18 29.18 -4.92
CA THR A 697 2.49 28.68 -4.52
C THR A 697 3.22 28.01 -5.69
N LEU A 698 2.50 27.28 -6.54
CA LEU A 698 3.02 26.78 -7.82
C LEU A 698 3.53 27.94 -8.71
N HIS A 699 2.76 29.03 -8.79
CA HIS A 699 3.16 30.23 -9.51
C HIS A 699 4.39 30.92 -8.89
N MET A 700 4.57 30.90 -7.56
CA MET A 700 5.76 31.47 -6.92
C MET A 700 7.03 30.70 -7.27
N SER A 701 6.94 29.39 -7.40
CA SER A 701 8.08 28.54 -7.79
C SER A 701 8.42 28.64 -9.26
N LEU A 702 7.44 28.84 -10.13
CA LEU A 702 7.67 29.17 -11.54
C LEU A 702 8.43 30.50 -11.74
N VAL A 703 8.46 31.37 -10.72
CA VAL A 703 9.22 32.63 -10.71
C VAL A 703 10.57 32.47 -9.98
N GLY A 704 10.91 31.27 -9.49
CA GLY A 704 12.19 30.97 -8.82
C GLY A 704 12.31 31.54 -7.40
N VAL A 705 11.20 31.90 -6.77
CA VAL A 705 11.17 32.50 -5.42
C VAL A 705 11.18 31.44 -4.32
N ARG A 706 10.70 30.24 -4.60
CA ARG A 706 10.62 29.13 -3.65
C ARG A 706 10.88 27.83 -4.38
N ASP A 707 11.80 27.02 -3.88
CA ASP A 707 12.10 25.72 -4.48
C ASP A 707 10.94 24.75 -4.23
N ILE A 708 10.52 24.02 -5.26
CA ILE A 708 9.47 23.00 -5.17
C ILE A 708 10.03 21.68 -5.66
N SER A 709 9.75 20.63 -4.89
CA SER A 709 9.82 19.26 -5.38
C SER A 709 8.41 18.69 -5.45
N ASN A 710 8.07 18.06 -6.58
CA ASN A 710 6.74 17.49 -6.82
C ASN A 710 6.82 15.97 -6.85
N LEU A 711 6.10 15.33 -5.95
CA LEU A 711 5.80 13.89 -5.97
C LEU A 711 4.52 13.71 -6.79
N LEU A 712 4.66 13.21 -8.01
CA LEU A 712 3.56 12.99 -8.97
C LEU A 712 3.22 11.50 -9.11
N THR A 713 4.15 10.63 -8.75
CA THR A 713 4.05 9.18 -8.90
C THR A 713 3.57 8.59 -7.58
N ALA A 714 2.42 7.90 -7.61
CA ALA A 714 1.98 7.12 -6.47
C ALA A 714 2.94 5.92 -6.26
N PRO A 715 3.27 5.56 -5.02
CA PRO A 715 3.98 4.32 -4.72
C PRO A 715 3.22 3.10 -5.26
N GLU A 716 3.95 2.07 -5.68
CA GLU A 716 3.37 0.87 -6.32
C GLU A 716 2.36 0.14 -5.43
N GLU A 717 2.53 0.23 -4.11
CA GLU A 717 1.63 -0.39 -3.13
C GLU A 717 0.24 0.27 -3.00
N ARG A 718 0.02 1.45 -3.60
CA ARG A 718 -1.26 2.16 -3.51
C ARG A 718 -2.28 1.54 -4.46
N ILE A 719 -3.22 0.79 -3.90
CA ILE A 719 -4.40 0.31 -4.64
C ILE A 719 -5.35 1.51 -4.88
N PRO A 720 -5.79 1.78 -6.12
CA PRO A 720 -6.76 2.83 -6.40
C PRO A 720 -8.08 2.56 -5.69
N ILE A 721 -8.69 3.60 -5.11
CA ILE A 721 -9.97 3.49 -4.43
C ILE A 721 -11.09 3.36 -5.47
N GLU A 722 -11.80 2.23 -5.47
CA GLU A 722 -13.00 2.06 -6.29
C GLU A 722 -14.10 3.02 -5.82
N THR A 723 -14.48 3.97 -6.68
CA THR A 723 -15.50 4.97 -6.35
C THR A 723 -16.80 4.66 -7.09
N ARG A 724 -17.87 4.37 -6.34
CA ARG A 724 -19.21 4.08 -6.90
C ARG A 724 -20.18 5.21 -6.60
N VAL A 725 -20.92 5.64 -7.62
CA VAL A 725 -21.97 6.67 -7.49
C VAL A 725 -23.33 5.99 -7.60
N LEU A 726 -23.96 5.73 -6.47
CA LEU A 726 -25.20 4.96 -6.36
C LEU A 726 -26.31 5.79 -5.69
N ARG A 727 -27.56 5.36 -5.87
CA ARG A 727 -28.66 5.86 -5.04
C ARG A 727 -28.56 5.22 -3.66
N SER A 728 -28.83 6.00 -2.62
CA SER A 728 -28.84 5.50 -1.25
C SER A 728 -29.90 4.42 -1.09
N GLN A 729 -29.46 3.21 -0.75
CA GLN A 729 -30.29 2.05 -0.42
C GLN A 729 -29.68 1.41 0.82
N ASP A 730 -30.53 0.93 1.73
CA ASP A 730 -30.08 0.43 3.03
C ASP A 730 -29.30 -0.88 2.87
N GLU A 731 -29.70 -1.70 1.90
CA GLU A 731 -29.04 -2.95 1.54
C GLU A 731 -27.61 -2.71 1.03
N ILE A 732 -27.40 -1.66 0.21
CA ILE A 732 -26.08 -1.30 -0.31
C ILE A 732 -25.16 -0.80 0.81
N ILE A 733 -25.69 -0.02 1.75
CA ILE A 733 -24.92 0.49 2.89
C ILE A 733 -24.51 -0.66 3.80
N GLN A 734 -25.46 -1.55 4.12
CA GLN A 734 -25.20 -2.74 4.93
C GLN A 734 -24.13 -3.62 4.30
N ALA A 735 -24.27 -3.94 3.01
CA ALA A 735 -23.30 -4.70 2.22
C ALA A 735 -21.89 -4.09 2.28
N ALA A 736 -21.79 -2.78 2.05
CA ALA A 736 -20.51 -2.08 2.08
C ALA A 736 -19.85 -2.13 3.47
N ILE A 737 -20.63 -2.01 4.56
CA ILE A 737 -20.10 -2.11 5.93
C ILE A 737 -19.67 -3.54 6.24
N HIS A 738 -20.49 -4.54 5.90
CA HIS A 738 -20.16 -5.95 6.11
C HIS A 738 -18.89 -6.37 5.37
N ARG A 739 -18.73 -5.91 4.12
CA ARG A 739 -17.49 -6.13 3.35
C ARG A 739 -16.26 -5.63 4.11
N GLU A 740 -16.33 -4.43 4.67
CA GLU A 740 -15.23 -3.85 5.44
C GLU A 740 -14.95 -4.63 6.73
N LEU A 741 -16.00 -5.03 7.46
CA LEU A 741 -15.86 -5.81 8.68
C LEU A 741 -15.31 -7.21 8.43
N ASN A 742 -15.66 -7.83 7.30
CA ASN A 742 -15.15 -9.15 6.90
C ASN A 742 -13.64 -9.16 6.66
N ARG A 743 -13.05 -8.02 6.29
CA ARG A 743 -11.59 -7.85 6.18
C ARG A 743 -10.94 -7.27 7.45
N GLY A 744 -11.71 -7.10 8.53
CA GLY A 744 -11.23 -6.49 9.78
C GLY A 744 -10.93 -4.99 9.67
N GLY A 745 -11.48 -4.33 8.66
CA GLY A 745 -11.26 -2.91 8.40
C GLY A 745 -12.21 -1.99 9.17
N GLN A 746 -12.19 -0.71 8.82
CA GLN A 746 -12.98 0.34 9.47
C GLN A 746 -13.70 1.21 8.43
N VAL A 747 -14.91 1.67 8.76
CA VAL A 747 -15.76 2.43 7.84
C VAL A 747 -15.87 3.89 8.26
N PHE A 748 -15.61 4.80 7.32
CA PHE A 748 -16.00 6.20 7.46
C PHE A 748 -17.38 6.43 6.84
N PHE A 749 -18.39 6.71 7.68
CA PHE A 749 -19.72 7.14 7.22
C PHE A 749 -19.85 8.67 7.32
N VAL A 750 -19.81 9.37 6.19
CA VAL A 750 -19.83 10.83 6.16
C VAL A 750 -21.27 11.36 6.09
N HIS A 751 -21.75 11.93 7.21
CA HIS A 751 -23.01 12.67 7.26
C HIS A 751 -22.75 14.16 7.54
N ASN A 752 -23.11 15.03 6.61
CA ASN A 752 -22.69 16.44 6.63
C ASN A 752 -23.61 17.37 7.44
N ARG A 753 -24.58 16.84 8.20
CA ARG A 753 -25.52 17.62 9.02
C ARG A 753 -25.52 17.14 10.47
N VAL A 754 -25.05 18.01 11.37
CA VAL A 754 -24.96 17.67 12.80
C VAL A 754 -26.33 17.43 13.43
N ASN A 755 -27.35 18.21 13.03
CA ASN A 755 -28.67 18.19 13.68
C ASN A 755 -29.38 16.83 13.66
N ASP A 756 -29.13 16.00 12.65
CA ASP A 756 -29.77 14.68 12.50
C ASP A 756 -28.77 13.51 12.48
N ILE A 757 -27.51 13.76 12.86
CA ILE A 757 -26.45 12.73 12.88
C ILE A 757 -26.78 11.58 13.83
N GLU A 758 -27.35 11.86 14.99
CA GLU A 758 -27.79 10.86 15.98
C GLU A 758 -28.89 9.94 15.44
N ARG A 759 -29.79 10.48 14.61
CA ARG A 759 -30.85 9.70 13.97
C ARG A 759 -30.26 8.75 12.93
N VAL A 760 -29.31 9.23 12.12
CA VAL A 760 -28.61 8.41 11.14
C VAL A 760 -27.77 7.33 11.83
N ALA A 761 -27.06 7.67 12.91
CA ALA A 761 -26.29 6.72 13.70
C ALA A 761 -27.18 5.60 14.29
N ARG A 762 -28.37 5.95 14.80
CA ARG A 762 -29.34 4.94 15.26
C ARG A 762 -29.79 4.01 14.15
N LYS A 763 -30.12 4.57 12.97
CA LYS A 763 -30.47 3.77 11.79
C LYS A 763 -29.35 2.82 11.40
N LEU A 764 -28.09 3.27 11.43
CA LEU A 764 -26.94 2.43 11.13
C LEU A 764 -26.74 1.31 12.17
N ARG A 765 -26.95 1.58 13.46
CA ARG A 765 -26.91 0.54 14.51
C ARG A 765 -28.02 -0.51 14.34
N GLU A 766 -29.17 -0.12 13.82
CA GLU A 766 -30.26 -1.05 13.48
C GLU A 766 -29.95 -1.88 12.23
N LEU A 767 -29.29 -1.27 11.23
CA LEU A 767 -28.88 -1.96 10.00
C LEU A 767 -27.71 -2.93 10.21
N VAL A 768 -26.74 -2.57 11.05
CA VAL A 768 -25.52 -3.35 11.30
C VAL A 768 -25.24 -3.42 12.81
N PRO A 769 -25.99 -4.26 13.56
CA PRO A 769 -25.86 -4.36 15.02
C PRO A 769 -24.50 -4.89 15.50
N GLU A 770 -23.77 -5.61 14.66
CA GLU A 770 -22.43 -6.13 14.94
C GLU A 770 -21.33 -5.04 14.87
N ALA A 771 -21.59 -3.89 14.24
CA ALA A 771 -20.63 -2.81 14.12
C ALA A 771 -20.59 -1.94 15.39
N ARG A 772 -19.38 -1.60 15.85
CA ARG A 772 -19.18 -0.56 16.86
C ARG A 772 -19.20 0.80 16.16
N LEU A 773 -20.09 1.70 16.60
CA LEU A 773 -20.31 3.00 15.96
C LEU A 773 -20.15 4.15 16.96
N GLU A 774 -19.19 5.04 16.67
CA GLU A 774 -19.03 6.33 17.33
C GLU A 774 -19.34 7.51 16.40
N ILE A 775 -19.62 8.68 16.99
CA ILE A 775 -19.93 9.92 16.25
C ILE A 775 -18.84 10.95 16.52
N GLY A 776 -18.28 11.53 15.47
CA GLY A 776 -17.35 12.64 15.55
C GLY A 776 -17.80 13.83 14.69
N HIS A 777 -17.97 15.02 15.28
CA HIS A 777 -18.28 16.25 14.53
C HIS A 777 -17.67 17.52 15.15
N GLY A 778 -17.51 18.56 14.34
CA GLY A 778 -16.82 19.80 14.74
C GLY A 778 -17.49 20.66 15.84
N GLN A 779 -18.77 20.43 16.15
CA GLN A 779 -19.43 21.09 17.31
C GLN A 779 -19.16 20.41 18.66
N MET A 780 -18.53 19.23 18.67
CA MET A 780 -18.17 18.56 19.92
C MET A 780 -17.07 19.36 20.63
N LYS A 781 -16.94 19.16 21.94
CA LYS A 781 -15.76 19.68 22.63
C LYS A 781 -14.51 19.03 22.03
N GLU A 782 -13.44 19.80 21.87
CA GLU A 782 -12.21 19.32 21.23
C GLU A 782 -11.70 18.03 21.89
N SER A 783 -11.77 17.92 23.23
CA SER A 783 -11.40 16.71 23.98
C SER A 783 -12.26 15.48 23.69
N GLU A 784 -13.55 15.68 23.40
CA GLU A 784 -14.47 14.57 23.10
C GLU A 784 -14.23 14.06 21.67
N LEU A 785 -14.11 14.97 20.71
CA LEU A 785 -13.78 14.62 19.32
C LEU A 785 -12.43 13.91 19.23
N GLU A 786 -11.45 14.40 19.98
CA GLU A 786 -10.15 13.79 20.09
C GLU A 786 -10.20 12.34 20.60
N ARG A 787 -10.98 12.06 21.66
CA ARG A 787 -11.16 10.69 22.19
C ARG A 787 -11.75 9.75 21.14
N VAL A 788 -12.79 10.20 20.42
CA VAL A 788 -13.42 9.41 19.35
C VAL A 788 -12.42 9.05 18.26
N MET A 789 -11.57 10.00 17.85
CA MET A 789 -10.56 9.76 16.82
C MET A 789 -9.47 8.78 17.29
N VAL A 790 -9.06 8.85 18.56
CA VAL A 790 -8.08 7.90 19.12
C VAL A 790 -8.67 6.49 19.26
N GLY A 791 -9.90 6.37 19.78
CA GLY A 791 -10.60 5.08 19.86
C GLY A 791 -10.76 4.46 18.47
N PHE A 792 -11.11 5.27 17.47
CA PHE A 792 -11.14 4.82 16.08
C PHE A 792 -9.76 4.32 15.62
N ILE A 793 -8.66 5.05 15.83
CA ILE A 793 -7.32 4.58 15.44
C ILE A 793 -6.91 3.26 16.13
N ASN A 794 -7.32 3.06 17.38
CA ASN A 794 -7.00 1.88 18.17
C ASN A 794 -7.90 0.66 17.89
N HIS A 795 -8.87 0.76 16.98
CA HIS A 795 -9.89 -0.27 16.72
C HIS A 795 -10.74 -0.61 17.97
N GLU A 796 -11.05 0.39 18.80
CA GLU A 796 -11.85 0.23 20.04
C GLU A 796 -13.37 0.17 19.79
#